data_AF-A0A6A3MVA7-F1
#
_entry.id   AF-A0A6A3MVA7-F1
#
_cell.length_a   1.000
_cell.length_b   1.000
_cell.length_c   1.000
_cell.angle_alpha   90.00
_cell.angle_beta   90.00
_cell.angle_gamma   90.00
#
_symmetry.space_group_name_H-M   'P 1'
#
loop_
_entity.id
_entity.type
_entity.pdbx_description
1 polymer ?
#
loop_
_entity_poly.entity_id
_entity_poly.type
_entity_poly.pdbx_seq_one_letter_code
_entity_poly.pdbx_strand_id
1 'polypeptide(L)'
;MPPTNSEEVTTAATPTATPAPTAAPAPAPASARAPKPLVPATALPALSQFNRLDESDLVEATKLGLLREHLPVSVDAGAPEFGIAYEKKGGTKAAGCGADVFSSQRSLQERCKQFAMQRGFQLFVSGSSTRANGGGNVKYRCKKLNGQQFFDPDTPASKLQCPFYINGYGKDTNWKITRACFLHNHYKFIGWRAAPPRASAASLAAAHAAMPPGAAAAKTAASSITTETLTPQEQQQQQTPLLLPSSHEVAAADAAVATQRVKSQRNTTMSMKALCRMVTDEVSKYPAANVMMAKLDGKTIRRILLGQGHTINHMMASRIKRQLQEARISKVRASFQKLGGYLQIVEEKNPGSLSQVEKAENGAFKRALFISSATLNAVKYCRKIVSLDHITHSEELPDTPLGKLDDDENDDIICGVYLKASTKDFNDEVLTFALALVDVENQENWEWFLQALQNTQMVDWNEYTVIAGRTRGLQPAIKTAWPQASHHYCMRRVVEDELMMVKKIPMTPEKKQSIFDLARSDSETEYDTLRKALVRTNEAAVAYLDELDRANWVKYAFLEAFRRPTFNELTSDLSMSLGSDELFSQHASASHIGWFGEDPIGSSQPLYTFNQYFMKIAENFHQRRQSVKLRPAHELVPMRDAQLQQILQGSQRCESIPCANGLYMVRYLGPTRLKIPDSWRHVNLVDWECTCQDWQDQQFPCLHAIHASELEQRRIDSLYDTKQNSIEDYMACYATAFTPWPVDASSITLDTSLRTPLDLFYSEDVTGRRKPGPRPKRKHKETEVLP
;
A
#
# COMPACT_ATOMS: atom_id res chain seq x y z
N MET A 1 45.14 -43.89 44.59
CA MET A 1 46.43 -43.37 44.09
C MET A 1 46.15 -42.40 42.93
N PRO A 2 47.00 -41.39 42.69
CA PRO A 2 46.80 -40.31 41.69
C PRO A 2 47.52 -40.61 40.34
N PRO A 3 47.58 -39.70 39.33
CA PRO A 3 46.84 -38.43 39.09
C PRO A 3 45.78 -38.65 37.96
N THR A 4 45.40 -37.81 36.98
CA THR A 4 45.73 -36.47 36.39
C THR A 4 44.44 -36.02 35.65
N ASN A 5 43.92 -34.77 35.62
CA ASN A 5 44.43 -33.43 35.25
C ASN A 5 44.64 -33.26 33.72
N SER A 6 44.08 -32.23 33.06
CA SER A 6 43.34 -31.01 33.50
C SER A 6 42.19 -30.65 32.52
N GLU A 7 41.43 -29.54 32.55
CA GLU A 7 41.46 -28.27 33.32
C GLU A 7 40.05 -27.66 33.55
N GLU A 8 39.91 -26.34 33.79
CA GLU A 8 38.69 -25.66 34.29
C GLU A 8 37.69 -25.12 33.21
N VAL A 9 36.39 -24.82 33.47
CA VAL A 9 35.60 -24.50 34.71
C VAL A 9 35.75 -22.98 35.09
N THR A 10 34.88 -22.23 35.80
CA THR A 10 33.86 -22.44 36.86
C THR A 10 32.65 -21.46 36.78
N THR A 11 31.55 -21.73 37.52
CA THR A 11 30.54 -20.73 38.00
C THR A 11 30.02 -21.10 39.43
N ALA A 12 29.10 -20.29 40.02
CA ALA A 12 28.59 -20.31 41.43
C ALA A 12 29.49 -19.58 42.46
N ALA A 13 29.03 -18.70 43.41
CA ALA A 13 27.94 -18.68 44.41
C ALA A 13 28.27 -19.50 45.69
N THR A 14 28.01 -19.12 46.95
CA THR A 14 27.05 -18.14 47.58
C THR A 14 27.61 -17.57 48.94
N PRO A 15 26.90 -17.32 50.07
CA PRO A 15 26.07 -16.14 50.41
C PRO A 15 26.42 -15.33 51.71
N THR A 16 25.86 -14.11 51.80
CA THR A 16 25.38 -13.30 52.98
C THR A 16 25.93 -13.43 54.42
N ALA A 17 26.29 -12.27 55.01
CA ALA A 17 25.95 -11.85 56.41
C ALA A 17 26.11 -10.33 56.60
N THR A 18 25.50 -9.73 57.64
CA THR A 18 25.60 -8.29 58.04
C THR A 18 25.77 -8.19 59.57
N PRO A 19 26.38 -7.11 60.13
CA PRO A 19 25.62 -5.88 60.48
C PRO A 19 26.43 -4.55 60.37
N ALA A 20 25.79 -3.45 60.78
CA ALA A 20 26.34 -2.07 60.88
C ALA A 20 26.84 -1.77 62.33
N PRO A 21 27.23 -0.54 62.78
CA PRO A 21 27.00 0.81 62.24
C PRO A 21 28.24 1.72 62.11
N THR A 22 28.04 2.99 61.72
CA THR A 22 29.09 3.99 61.41
C THR A 22 28.97 5.29 62.23
N ALA A 23 30.10 5.98 62.41
CA ALA A 23 30.20 7.36 62.92
C ALA A 23 31.32 8.13 62.18
N ALA A 24 31.27 9.46 62.19
CA ALA A 24 32.14 10.40 61.45
C ALA A 24 32.10 11.80 62.14
N PRO A 25 32.75 12.89 61.67
CA PRO A 25 33.61 13.06 60.48
C PRO A 25 34.88 13.98 60.62
N ALA A 26 35.63 14.13 59.52
CA ALA A 26 36.43 15.31 59.11
C ALA A 26 37.74 15.66 59.89
N PRO A 27 38.62 16.56 59.36
CA PRO A 27 38.65 17.25 58.05
C PRO A 27 39.90 16.92 57.18
N ALA A 28 40.13 17.65 56.08
CA ALA A 28 41.15 17.37 55.06
C ALA A 28 42.01 18.61 54.66
N PRO A 29 43.16 18.42 53.97
CA PRO A 29 43.83 19.43 53.16
C PRO A 29 43.64 19.20 51.64
N ALA A 30 43.99 20.21 50.83
CA ALA A 30 43.66 20.28 49.39
C ALA A 30 44.76 19.75 48.44
N SER A 31 44.36 19.44 47.19
CA SER A 31 45.26 19.01 46.11
C SER A 31 45.39 20.07 45.01
N ALA A 32 46.60 20.26 44.49
CA ALA A 32 46.92 21.20 43.41
C ALA A 32 46.76 20.57 42.01
N ARG A 33 46.89 21.38 40.96
CA ARG A 33 46.52 21.04 39.57
C ARG A 33 47.74 20.83 38.67
N ALA A 34 47.80 19.68 37.99
CA ALA A 34 48.66 19.41 36.84
C ALA A 34 47.84 19.44 35.51
N PRO A 35 48.46 19.69 34.34
CA PRO A 35 47.74 19.88 33.07
C PRO A 35 47.28 18.57 32.41
N LYS A 36 46.22 18.64 31.60
CA LYS A 36 45.83 17.55 30.68
C LYS A 36 46.63 17.62 29.37
N PRO A 37 46.89 16.49 28.70
CA PRO A 37 47.57 16.47 27.40
C PRO A 37 46.81 17.22 26.30
N LEU A 38 47.53 17.70 25.27
CA LEU A 38 46.92 18.14 24.03
C LEU A 38 46.30 16.93 23.31
N VAL A 39 45.02 17.03 22.97
CA VAL A 39 44.38 16.14 22.00
C VAL A 39 44.69 16.69 20.60
N PRO A 40 45.08 15.86 19.60
CA PRO A 40 45.30 16.32 18.23
C PRO A 40 44.07 17.02 17.65
N ALA A 41 44.29 17.91 16.68
CA ALA A 41 43.21 18.52 15.93
C ALA A 41 42.49 17.45 15.09
N THR A 42 41.39 16.90 15.62
CA THR A 42 40.49 16.01 14.88
C THR A 42 39.99 16.75 13.64
N ALA A 43 40.28 16.19 12.47
CA ALA A 43 39.81 16.73 11.19
C ALA A 43 38.28 16.93 11.22
N LEU A 44 37.81 17.99 10.55
CA LEU A 44 36.38 18.23 10.39
C LEU A 44 35.74 17.02 9.70
N PRO A 45 34.61 16.49 10.20
CA PRO A 45 33.91 15.42 9.51
C PRO A 45 33.43 15.96 8.16
N ALA A 46 33.71 15.22 7.08
CA ALA A 46 33.29 15.60 5.73
C ALA A 46 31.78 15.87 5.69
N LEU A 47 31.39 17.01 5.14
CA LEU A 47 30.00 17.39 4.98
C LEU A 47 29.35 16.44 3.96
N SER A 48 28.32 15.70 4.38
CA SER A 48 27.62 14.78 3.46
C SER A 48 26.88 15.57 2.38
N GLN A 49 26.82 14.98 1.18
CA GLN A 49 26.19 15.50 -0.04
C GLN A 49 24.69 15.87 0.09
N PHE A 50 24.08 15.60 1.25
CA PHE A 50 22.68 15.86 1.55
C PHE A 50 22.45 16.91 2.65
N ASN A 51 23.49 17.58 3.16
CA ASN A 51 23.30 18.78 3.99
C ASN A 51 22.86 19.95 3.10
N ARG A 52 21.55 20.11 2.93
CA ARG A 52 20.98 21.13 2.03
C ARG A 52 20.71 22.42 2.77
N LEU A 53 21.20 23.51 2.19
CA LEU A 53 20.88 24.90 2.53
C LEU A 53 19.98 25.46 1.43
N ASP A 54 18.68 25.53 1.67
CA ASP A 54 17.75 26.09 0.69
C ASP A 54 17.80 27.63 0.78
N GLU A 55 18.14 28.32 -0.31
CA GLU A 55 18.16 29.78 -0.37
C GLU A 55 16.80 30.40 0.04
N SER A 56 15.70 29.73 -0.31
CA SER A 56 14.35 30.14 0.07
C SER A 56 14.01 29.95 1.56
N ASP A 57 14.83 29.24 2.34
CA ASP A 57 14.78 29.31 3.81
C ASP A 57 15.44 30.61 4.32
N LEU A 58 16.55 31.05 3.73
CA LEU A 58 17.25 32.28 4.13
C LEU A 58 16.41 33.51 3.79
N VAL A 59 15.77 33.54 2.62
CA VAL A 59 14.85 34.62 2.22
C VAL A 59 13.66 34.73 3.18
N GLU A 60 12.96 33.62 3.48
CA GLU A 60 11.80 33.66 4.38
C GLU A 60 12.23 33.92 5.85
N ALA A 61 13.39 33.42 6.30
CA ALA A 61 13.92 33.75 7.63
C ALA A 61 14.21 35.25 7.78
N THR A 62 14.77 35.88 6.74
CA THR A 62 15.06 37.32 6.70
C THR A 62 13.76 38.14 6.71
N LYS A 63 12.82 37.80 5.83
CA LYS A 63 11.46 38.38 5.74
C LYS A 63 10.62 38.25 7.03
N LEU A 64 10.91 37.26 7.87
CA LEU A 64 10.28 37.05 9.18
C LEU A 64 11.06 37.67 10.35
N GLY A 65 12.12 38.41 10.09
CA GLY A 65 12.98 39.05 11.09
C GLY A 65 13.86 38.07 11.88
N LEU A 66 13.91 36.79 11.48
CA LEU A 66 14.68 35.73 12.14
C LEU A 66 16.17 35.73 11.75
N LEU A 67 16.50 36.38 10.62
CA LEU A 67 17.84 36.63 10.10
C LEU A 67 17.97 38.11 9.71
N ARG A 68 19.19 38.66 9.71
CA ARG A 68 19.49 40.02 9.21
C ARG A 68 20.05 39.97 7.79
N GLU A 69 19.56 40.86 6.93
CA GLU A 69 19.99 41.00 5.52
C GLU A 69 21.50 41.17 5.34
N HIS A 70 22.16 41.87 6.26
CA HIS A 70 23.59 42.19 6.20
C HIS A 70 24.50 41.15 6.91
N LEU A 71 23.96 39.98 7.33
CA LEU A 71 24.73 38.97 8.04
C LEU A 71 24.97 37.74 7.14
N PRO A 72 26.18 37.56 6.57
CA PRO A 72 26.44 36.52 5.59
C PRO A 72 26.35 35.12 6.21
N VAL A 73 25.49 34.28 5.65
CA VAL A 73 25.45 32.84 5.91
C VAL A 73 26.28 32.16 4.81
N SER A 74 27.25 31.33 5.19
CA SER A 74 28.08 30.65 4.20
C SER A 74 27.26 29.65 3.39
N VAL A 75 27.18 29.86 2.07
CA VAL A 75 26.62 28.93 1.09
C VAL A 75 27.65 27.96 0.52
N ASP A 76 28.94 28.19 0.80
CA ASP A 76 30.03 27.27 0.44
C ASP A 76 30.03 26.03 1.35
N ALA A 77 29.87 24.85 0.74
CA ALA A 77 29.87 23.55 1.39
C ALA A 77 31.27 23.05 1.81
N GLY A 78 32.35 23.75 1.44
CA GLY A 78 33.69 23.54 1.99
C GLY A 78 33.93 24.27 3.32
N ALA A 79 33.09 25.26 3.68
CA ALA A 79 33.35 26.13 4.81
C ALA A 79 32.93 25.52 6.17
N PRO A 80 33.70 25.73 7.26
CA PRO A 80 33.39 25.22 8.61
C PRO A 80 32.14 25.86 9.25
N GLU A 81 31.49 26.79 8.55
CA GLU A 81 30.30 27.55 8.99
C GLU A 81 29.16 27.49 7.97
N PHE A 82 29.22 26.55 7.03
CA PHE A 82 28.17 26.28 6.04
C PHE A 82 26.77 26.27 6.69
N GLY A 83 25.86 27.11 6.19
CA GLY A 83 24.48 27.25 6.69
C GLY A 83 24.32 27.80 8.13
N ILE A 84 25.37 28.29 8.79
CA ILE A 84 25.31 28.84 10.15
C ILE A 84 25.25 30.38 10.11
N ALA A 85 24.20 30.95 10.72
CA ALA A 85 24.08 32.39 10.95
C ALA A 85 24.55 32.75 12.37
N TYR A 86 25.68 33.47 12.50
CA TYR A 86 26.10 34.11 13.74
C TYR A 86 27.00 35.33 13.48
N GLU A 87 27.16 36.17 14.50
CA GLU A 87 27.92 37.42 14.44
C GLU A 87 29.36 37.23 14.95
N LYS A 88 30.35 37.55 14.11
CA LYS A 88 31.75 37.15 14.32
C LYS A 88 32.63 38.11 15.13
N LYS A 89 32.32 39.42 15.17
CA LYS A 89 33.22 40.46 15.72
C LYS A 89 32.76 40.97 17.08
N GLY A 90 33.33 40.43 18.17
CA GLY A 90 33.43 41.08 19.49
C GLY A 90 32.14 41.44 20.25
N GLY A 91 30.96 41.27 19.66
CA GLY A 91 29.69 41.67 20.24
C GLY A 91 29.30 40.87 21.47
N THR A 92 28.73 41.56 22.47
CA THR A 92 28.05 40.89 23.58
C THR A 92 26.80 40.15 23.06
N LYS A 93 26.18 39.30 23.90
CA LYS A 93 24.88 38.63 23.61
C LYS A 93 23.71 39.61 23.34
N ALA A 94 23.96 40.93 23.33
CA ALA A 94 22.99 41.98 23.04
C ALA A 94 22.76 42.26 21.54
N ALA A 95 23.66 41.87 20.63
CA ALA A 95 23.49 42.06 19.19
C ALA A 95 22.73 40.86 18.56
N GLY A 96 23.40 39.87 17.97
CA GLY A 96 22.80 38.61 17.52
C GLY A 96 22.27 38.62 16.07
N CYS A 97 21.99 37.43 15.53
CA CYS A 97 21.71 37.26 14.10
C CYS A 97 20.25 37.52 13.66
N GLY A 98 19.30 37.68 14.59
CA GLY A 98 17.93 38.09 14.27
C GLY A 98 17.81 39.61 14.10
N ALA A 99 16.86 40.06 13.26
CA ALA A 99 16.48 41.46 13.12
C ALA A 99 15.39 41.86 14.14
N ASP A 100 14.36 41.03 14.30
CA ASP A 100 13.25 41.26 15.25
C ASP A 100 13.71 41.09 16.70
N VAL A 101 13.22 41.98 17.58
CA VAL A 101 13.24 41.81 19.04
C VAL A 101 11.82 41.51 19.52
N PHE A 102 11.67 40.41 20.25
CA PHE A 102 10.39 39.85 20.69
C PHE A 102 10.16 40.15 22.17
N SER A 103 8.97 40.62 22.51
CA SER A 103 8.55 40.95 23.88
C SER A 103 8.41 39.76 24.85
N SER A 104 8.61 38.52 24.37
CA SER A 104 8.56 37.31 25.19
C SER A 104 9.16 36.11 24.47
N GLN A 105 9.49 35.06 25.24
CA GLN A 105 9.82 33.73 24.68
C GLN A 105 8.70 33.18 23.78
N ARG A 106 7.43 33.51 24.08
CA ARG A 106 6.24 32.98 23.38
C ARG A 106 6.03 33.65 22.01
N SER A 107 6.28 34.95 21.90
CA SER A 107 6.23 35.66 20.61
C SER A 107 7.38 35.25 19.68
N LEU A 108 8.59 35.04 20.23
CA LEU A 108 9.70 34.41 19.50
C LEU A 108 9.34 32.98 19.05
N GLN A 109 8.75 32.16 19.94
CA GLN A 109 8.34 30.80 19.61
C GLN A 109 7.34 30.76 18.45
N GLU A 110 6.35 31.66 18.45
CA GLU A 110 5.32 31.67 17.40
C GLU A 110 5.88 32.08 16.04
N ARG A 111 6.82 33.04 15.99
CA ARG A 111 7.54 33.37 14.75
C ARG A 111 8.38 32.20 14.23
N CYS A 112 9.09 31.49 15.12
CA CYS A 112 9.84 30.29 14.73
C CYS A 112 8.92 29.16 14.20
N LYS A 113 7.72 28.98 14.77
CA LYS A 113 6.71 28.06 14.21
C LYS A 113 6.22 28.51 12.84
N GLN A 114 5.91 29.80 12.68
CA GLN A 114 5.43 30.38 11.41
C GLN A 114 6.41 30.04 10.27
N PHE A 115 7.70 30.32 10.48
CA PHE A 115 8.78 29.95 9.58
C PHE A 115 8.79 28.45 9.24
N ALA A 116 8.83 27.59 10.26
CA ALA A 116 8.87 26.14 10.07
C ALA A 116 7.66 25.62 9.27
N MET A 117 6.46 26.13 9.55
CA MET A 117 5.24 25.78 8.82
C MET A 117 5.30 26.22 7.35
N GLN A 118 5.78 27.42 7.05
CA GLN A 118 5.96 27.89 5.67
C GLN A 118 7.06 27.13 4.91
N ARG A 119 8.05 26.60 5.64
CA ARG A 119 9.17 25.81 5.09
C ARG A 119 8.98 24.29 5.21
N GLY A 120 7.77 23.83 5.55
CA GLY A 120 7.39 22.42 5.45
C GLY A 120 7.95 21.50 6.54
N PHE A 121 8.27 22.00 7.73
CA PHE A 121 8.70 21.18 8.87
C PHE A 121 8.06 21.62 10.21
N GLN A 122 8.21 20.81 11.25
CA GLN A 122 7.78 21.15 12.61
C GLN A 122 8.99 21.38 13.51
N LEU A 123 8.83 22.23 14.53
CA LEU A 123 9.83 22.47 15.58
C LEU A 123 9.39 21.92 16.93
N PHE A 124 10.36 21.53 17.75
CA PHE A 124 10.19 21.32 19.19
C PHE A 124 11.23 22.14 19.98
N VAL A 125 10.95 22.35 21.26
CA VAL A 125 11.91 22.95 22.20
C VAL A 125 12.85 21.84 22.68
N SER A 126 14.10 21.89 22.24
CA SER A 126 15.15 20.93 22.66
C SER A 126 15.85 21.32 23.97
N GLY A 127 15.55 22.51 24.47
CA GLY A 127 15.99 23.00 25.77
C GLY A 127 15.51 24.42 26.01
N SER A 128 15.14 24.74 27.25
CA SER A 128 14.75 26.08 27.67
C SER A 128 15.15 26.35 29.11
N SER A 129 15.52 27.59 29.40
CA SER A 129 15.84 28.09 30.73
C SER A 129 15.22 29.48 30.87
N THR A 130 14.57 29.74 32.01
CA THR A 130 13.88 31.00 32.29
C THR A 130 14.27 31.47 33.68
N ARG A 131 14.52 32.76 33.85
CA ARG A 131 14.97 33.41 35.09
C ARG A 131 13.87 34.32 35.63
N ALA A 132 13.91 34.60 36.94
CA ALA A 132 12.92 35.44 37.60
C ALA A 132 12.75 36.85 36.99
N ASN A 133 13.79 37.39 36.32
CA ASN A 133 13.73 38.68 35.61
C ASN A 133 13.16 38.58 34.16
N GLY A 134 12.48 37.49 33.81
CA GLY A 134 11.91 37.29 32.46
C GLY A 134 12.95 37.05 31.35
N GLY A 135 14.24 36.97 31.70
CA GLY A 135 15.31 36.56 30.80
C GLY A 135 15.47 35.04 30.72
N GLY A 136 16.27 34.54 29.77
CA GLY A 136 16.41 33.11 29.55
C GLY A 136 17.19 32.71 28.29
N ASN A 137 17.22 31.41 28.01
CA ASN A 137 17.73 30.85 26.75
C ASN A 137 16.74 29.78 26.26
N VAL A 138 16.54 29.67 24.95
CA VAL A 138 15.70 28.64 24.32
C VAL A 138 16.37 28.09 23.06
N LYS A 139 16.28 26.78 22.81
CA LYS A 139 16.81 26.14 21.61
C LYS A 139 15.76 25.32 20.87
N TYR A 140 15.38 25.76 19.68
CA TYR A 140 14.48 25.03 18.78
C TYR A 140 15.27 24.09 17.87
N ARG A 141 14.69 22.93 17.54
CA ARG A 141 15.18 21.95 16.56
C ARG A 141 14.01 21.33 15.79
N CYS A 142 14.27 20.74 14.63
CA CYS A 142 13.25 20.01 13.86
C CYS A 142 12.71 18.80 14.62
N LYS A 143 11.38 18.67 14.66
CA LYS A 143 10.64 17.60 15.34
C LYS A 143 10.40 16.42 14.38
N LYS A 144 10.73 15.20 14.81
CA LYS A 144 10.35 13.96 14.09
C LYS A 144 8.82 13.81 14.07
N LEU A 145 8.24 13.51 12.91
CA LEU A 145 6.79 13.35 12.71
C LEU A 145 6.45 11.87 12.88
N ASN A 146 5.61 11.52 13.86
CA ASN A 146 5.17 10.13 14.11
C ASN A 146 6.35 9.13 14.18
N GLY A 147 7.48 9.54 14.76
CA GLY A 147 8.73 8.76 14.83
C GLY A 147 9.66 8.90 13.61
N GLN A 148 9.12 9.25 12.43
CA GLN A 148 9.87 9.30 11.18
C GLN A 148 10.15 10.73 10.69
N GLN A 149 11.35 10.90 10.15
CA GLN A 149 11.68 11.87 9.11
C GLN A 149 12.46 11.03 8.09
N PHE A 150 12.16 11.17 6.80
CA PHE A 150 13.01 10.61 5.77
C PHE A 150 14.28 11.47 5.72
N PHE A 151 15.30 11.02 6.44
CA PHE A 151 16.68 11.45 6.27
C PHE A 151 17.21 10.92 4.93
N ASP A 152 18.35 11.43 4.49
CA ASP A 152 19.05 10.84 3.36
C ASP A 152 19.47 9.38 3.68
N PRO A 153 19.47 8.45 2.71
CA PRO A 153 19.75 7.03 2.93
C PRO A 153 21.17 6.73 3.44
N ASP A 154 22.15 7.61 3.18
CA ASP A 154 23.53 7.47 3.65
C ASP A 154 23.68 7.85 5.14
N THR A 155 22.66 8.44 5.78
CA THR A 155 22.72 8.90 7.19
C THR A 155 22.51 7.73 8.17
N PRO A 156 23.51 7.33 8.98
CA PRO A 156 23.38 6.18 9.90
C PRO A 156 22.35 6.39 11.01
N ALA A 157 21.73 5.30 11.47
CA ALA A 157 20.66 5.31 12.48
C ALA A 157 21.01 6.10 13.77
N SER A 158 22.26 5.99 14.23
CA SER A 158 22.78 6.70 15.42
C SER A 158 22.95 8.22 15.22
N LYS A 159 22.92 8.71 13.97
CA LYS A 159 23.07 10.12 13.57
C LYS A 159 21.76 10.75 13.06
N LEU A 160 20.61 10.08 13.19
CA LEU A 160 19.29 10.58 12.75
C LEU A 160 18.77 11.75 13.61
N GLN A 161 19.43 12.90 13.55
CA GLN A 161 18.98 14.20 14.03
C GLN A 161 19.26 15.27 12.97
N CYS A 162 18.37 16.26 12.88
CA CYS A 162 18.58 17.38 11.98
C CYS A 162 19.65 18.36 12.51
N PRO A 163 20.60 18.82 11.67
CA PRO A 163 21.58 19.84 12.06
C PRO A 163 20.94 21.23 12.26
N PHE A 164 19.70 21.45 11.79
CA PHE A 164 18.93 22.66 12.02
C PHE A 164 18.79 23.00 13.51
N TYR A 165 19.02 24.27 13.87
CA TYR A 165 18.60 24.82 15.15
C TYR A 165 18.45 26.34 15.14
N ILE A 166 17.63 26.87 16.05
CA ILE A 166 17.56 28.30 16.36
C ILE A 166 17.76 28.49 17.87
N ASN A 167 18.77 29.29 18.26
CA ASN A 167 19.06 29.67 19.65
C ASN A 167 18.51 31.07 19.95
N GLY A 168 17.51 31.17 20.82
CA GLY A 168 16.99 32.42 21.38
C GLY A 168 17.61 32.77 22.73
N TYR A 169 17.87 34.05 22.97
CA TYR A 169 18.29 34.60 24.27
C TYR A 169 17.35 35.73 24.67
N GLY A 170 16.95 35.75 25.94
CA GLY A 170 16.14 36.80 26.56
C GLY A 170 16.87 37.49 27.70
N LYS A 171 16.76 38.82 27.79
CA LYS A 171 17.13 39.61 28.97
C LYS A 171 16.08 40.70 29.17
N ASP A 172 15.55 40.82 30.38
CA ASP A 172 14.62 41.89 30.80
C ASP A 172 13.50 42.11 29.76
N THR A 173 12.65 41.07 29.65
CA THR A 173 11.58 40.85 28.65
C THR A 173 11.93 40.90 27.16
N ASN A 174 13.14 41.34 26.78
CA ASN A 174 13.56 41.43 25.38
C ASN A 174 14.26 40.13 24.91
N TRP A 175 13.63 39.42 23.98
CA TRP A 175 14.09 38.16 23.39
C TRP A 175 14.54 38.36 21.94
N LYS A 176 15.60 37.65 21.52
CA LYS A 176 16.12 37.67 20.14
C LYS A 176 16.87 36.39 19.79
N ILE A 177 17.16 36.18 18.52
CA ILE A 177 17.97 35.05 18.05
C ILE A 177 19.46 35.43 18.08
N THR A 178 20.27 34.56 18.68
CA THR A 178 21.73 34.76 18.84
C THR A 178 22.56 33.92 17.89
N ARG A 179 22.06 32.75 17.48
CA ARG A 179 22.68 31.87 16.48
C ARG A 179 21.62 30.97 15.86
N ALA A 180 21.70 30.76 14.55
CA ALA A 180 20.87 29.79 13.83
C ALA A 180 21.73 28.90 12.93
N CYS A 181 21.18 27.75 12.56
CA CYS A 181 21.70 26.83 11.55
C CYS A 181 20.53 26.42 10.67
N PHE A 182 20.62 26.69 9.36
CA PHE A 182 19.56 26.47 8.38
C PHE A 182 19.80 25.22 7.51
N LEU A 183 20.78 24.39 7.85
CA LEU A 183 21.03 23.10 7.19
C LEU A 183 19.98 22.06 7.57
N HIS A 184 19.54 21.27 6.59
CA HIS A 184 18.74 20.07 6.80
C HIS A 184 19.37 18.86 6.09
N ASN A 185 19.27 17.69 6.73
CA ASN A 185 19.64 16.36 6.20
C ASN A 185 18.41 15.43 6.06
N HIS A 186 17.21 16.01 6.01
CA HIS A 186 15.94 15.33 5.80
C HIS A 186 15.10 16.13 4.78
N TYR A 187 14.22 15.46 4.05
CA TYR A 187 13.31 16.17 3.14
C TYR A 187 12.34 17.07 3.92
N LYS A 188 11.98 18.20 3.32
CA LYS A 188 10.93 19.12 3.80
C LYS A 188 9.59 18.76 3.13
N PHE A 189 8.48 19.24 3.69
CA PHE A 189 7.10 19.00 3.22
C PHE A 189 6.63 17.53 3.25
N ILE A 190 7.35 16.64 3.95
CA ILE A 190 6.88 15.29 4.27
C ILE A 190 5.58 15.40 5.08
N GLY A 191 4.53 14.68 4.65
CA GLY A 191 3.16 14.85 5.15
C GLY A 191 2.21 15.54 4.15
N TRP A 192 2.73 16.05 3.02
CA TRP A 192 1.93 16.51 1.86
C TRP A 192 2.28 15.77 0.55
N ARG A 193 3.04 14.66 0.65
CA ARG A 193 3.37 13.75 -0.46
C ARG A 193 3.28 12.31 0.04
N ALA A 194 2.69 11.43 -0.77
CA ALA A 194 2.46 10.02 -0.42
C ALA A 194 3.71 9.12 -0.55
N ALA A 195 4.74 9.58 -1.28
CA ALA A 195 5.99 8.86 -1.47
C ALA A 195 7.21 9.81 -1.43
N PRO A 196 8.41 9.32 -1.05
CA PRO A 196 9.65 10.04 -1.29
C PRO A 196 9.91 10.19 -2.80
N PRO A 197 10.59 11.26 -3.24
CA PRO A 197 10.91 11.44 -4.66
C PRO A 197 11.91 10.35 -5.12
N ARG A 198 11.64 9.71 -6.26
CA ARG A 198 12.65 8.89 -6.96
C ARG A 198 13.89 9.76 -7.23
N ALA A 199 15.07 9.16 -7.12
CA ALA A 199 16.33 9.84 -7.39
C ALA A 199 16.38 10.33 -8.85
N SER A 200 16.94 11.52 -9.10
CA SER A 200 16.95 12.10 -10.45
C SER A 200 17.95 11.38 -11.36
N ALA A 201 17.72 11.38 -12.67
CA ALA A 201 18.58 10.71 -13.66
C ALA A 201 20.07 11.09 -13.54
N ALA A 202 20.39 12.31 -13.09
CA ALA A 202 21.76 12.75 -12.81
C ALA A 202 22.49 11.89 -11.75
N SER A 203 21.77 11.38 -10.74
CA SER A 203 22.35 10.49 -9.71
C SER A 203 22.60 9.07 -10.21
N LEU A 204 21.77 8.57 -11.15
CA LEU A 204 22.01 7.30 -11.84
C LEU A 204 23.22 7.40 -12.78
N ALA A 205 23.38 8.52 -13.48
CA ALA A 205 24.57 8.78 -14.29
C ALA A 205 25.86 8.84 -13.44
N ALA A 206 25.81 9.45 -12.25
CA ALA A 206 26.95 9.48 -11.32
C ALA A 206 27.30 8.08 -10.78
N ALA A 207 26.31 7.24 -10.47
CA ALA A 207 26.54 5.87 -10.02
C ALA A 207 27.22 4.99 -11.10
N HIS A 208 26.84 5.15 -12.37
CA HIS A 208 27.46 4.43 -13.48
C HIS A 208 28.93 4.83 -13.75
N ALA A 209 29.38 5.98 -13.28
CA ALA A 209 30.77 6.43 -13.42
C ALA A 209 31.74 5.82 -12.39
N ALA A 210 31.24 5.00 -11.45
CA ALA A 210 31.99 4.54 -10.27
C ALA A 210 32.34 3.03 -10.27
N MET A 211 32.17 2.32 -11.39
CA MET A 211 32.60 0.90 -11.52
C MET A 211 33.89 0.75 -12.33
N PRO A 212 34.79 -0.19 -11.97
CA PRO A 212 36.02 -0.44 -12.70
C PRO A 212 35.75 -1.10 -14.08
N PRO A 213 36.63 -0.89 -15.07
CA PRO A 213 36.37 -1.34 -16.45
C PRO A 213 36.55 -2.85 -16.62
N GLY A 214 35.52 -3.52 -17.14
CA GLY A 214 35.56 -4.94 -17.50
C GLY A 214 34.51 -5.31 -18.54
N ALA A 215 34.96 -5.77 -19.71
CA ALA A 215 34.18 -6.43 -20.76
C ALA A 215 32.89 -5.72 -21.25
N ALA A 216 33.03 -4.72 -22.13
CA ALA A 216 31.98 -4.31 -23.05
C ALA A 216 32.47 -4.51 -24.50
N ALA A 217 31.89 -5.46 -25.23
CA ALA A 217 32.26 -5.75 -26.62
C ALA A 217 31.07 -6.29 -27.44
N ALA A 218 30.74 -5.58 -28.53
CA ALA A 218 29.77 -5.94 -29.57
C ALA A 218 28.28 -6.06 -29.11
N LYS A 219 27.27 -5.67 -29.90
CA LYS A 219 27.23 -5.39 -31.35
C LYS A 219 26.41 -4.12 -31.66
N THR A 220 26.75 -3.46 -32.76
CA THR A 220 25.95 -2.39 -33.37
C THR A 220 25.51 -2.83 -34.77
N ALA A 221 24.20 -2.93 -35.00
CA ALA A 221 23.56 -3.00 -36.32
C ALA A 221 22.09 -2.56 -36.11
N ALA A 222 21.61 -1.40 -36.57
CA ALA A 222 21.62 -0.77 -37.90
C ALA A 222 20.35 -1.09 -38.71
N SER A 223 19.53 -0.06 -38.93
CA SER A 223 18.69 0.12 -40.12
C SER A 223 18.28 1.60 -40.23
N SER A 224 18.81 2.28 -41.23
CA SER A 224 18.38 3.62 -41.66
C SER A 224 17.53 3.50 -42.93
N ILE A 225 16.43 4.24 -43.04
CA ILE A 225 15.68 4.41 -44.28
C ILE A 225 15.56 5.91 -44.60
N THR A 226 15.61 6.23 -45.88
CA THR A 226 15.90 7.55 -46.45
C THR A 226 14.66 8.38 -46.78
N THR A 227 14.83 9.70 -46.79
CA THR A 227 13.88 10.67 -47.35
C THR A 227 14.10 10.90 -48.84
N GLU A 228 13.02 10.99 -49.63
CA GLU A 228 13.00 11.62 -50.95
C GLU A 228 12.02 12.83 -50.97
N THR A 229 11.92 13.54 -52.11
CA THR A 229 11.66 14.99 -52.12
C THR A 229 10.76 15.44 -53.28
N LEU A 230 10.09 16.61 -53.15
CA LEU A 230 9.34 17.38 -54.18
C LEU A 230 7.94 16.80 -54.53
N THR A 231 6.88 17.55 -54.89
CA THR A 231 6.60 19.02 -54.97
C THR A 231 5.07 19.29 -54.87
N PRO A 232 4.58 20.54 -54.67
CA PRO A 232 3.23 20.79 -54.09
C PRO A 232 2.16 21.45 -55.00
N GLN A 233 0.90 21.29 -54.58
CA GLN A 233 -0.30 22.12 -54.81
C GLN A 233 -1.30 21.80 -53.67
N GLU A 234 -2.16 22.68 -53.14
CA GLU A 234 -2.44 24.10 -53.39
C GLU A 234 -3.13 24.74 -52.15
N GLN A 235 -3.65 25.97 -52.28
CA GLN A 235 -4.49 26.74 -51.35
C GLN A 235 -3.82 27.44 -50.14
N GLN A 236 -3.68 28.75 -50.34
CA GLN A 236 -3.25 29.79 -49.43
C GLN A 236 -4.28 30.03 -48.29
N GLN A 237 -3.84 30.63 -47.17
CA GLN A 237 -4.06 32.08 -46.97
C GLN A 237 -3.19 32.71 -45.86
N GLN A 238 -2.54 33.82 -46.26
CA GLN A 238 -2.09 34.97 -45.46
C GLN A 238 -1.12 34.76 -44.27
N GLN A 239 0.17 35.00 -44.56
CA GLN A 239 1.20 35.44 -43.61
C GLN A 239 0.96 36.93 -43.23
N THR A 240 1.56 37.52 -42.18
CA THR A 240 2.95 38.02 -42.19
C THR A 240 3.57 38.16 -40.78
N PRO A 241 4.92 38.23 -40.64
CA PRO A 241 5.62 37.88 -39.41
C PRO A 241 6.05 39.07 -38.53
N LEU A 242 6.38 38.76 -37.27
CA LEU A 242 7.17 39.63 -36.39
C LEU A 242 8.64 39.21 -36.39
N LEU A 243 9.53 40.17 -36.69
CA LEU A 243 10.97 40.09 -36.42
C LEU A 243 11.28 40.71 -35.06
N LEU A 244 12.25 40.13 -34.35
CA LEU A 244 12.84 40.73 -33.16
C LEU A 244 13.78 41.89 -33.54
N PRO A 245 13.80 42.95 -32.73
CA PRO A 245 15.04 43.62 -32.37
C PRO A 245 15.33 43.49 -30.86
N SER A 246 16.53 43.91 -30.47
CA SER A 246 17.19 43.58 -29.21
C SER A 246 17.00 44.60 -28.09
N SER A 247 17.11 44.10 -26.85
CA SER A 247 17.51 44.80 -25.61
C SER A 247 17.88 46.29 -25.70
N HIS A 248 17.01 47.17 -25.21
CA HIS A 248 17.25 48.06 -24.07
C HIS A 248 15.89 48.65 -23.59
N GLU A 249 15.90 49.49 -22.55
CA GLU A 249 14.75 50.33 -22.11
C GLU A 249 13.45 49.64 -21.64
N VAL A 250 13.50 48.88 -20.54
CA VAL A 250 12.36 48.76 -19.61
C VAL A 250 12.85 49.01 -18.18
N ALA A 251 13.10 50.30 -17.87
CA ALA A 251 13.68 50.72 -16.58
C ALA A 251 12.97 51.94 -15.95
N ALA A 252 11.69 52.17 -16.27
CA ALA A 252 10.86 53.21 -15.65
C ALA A 252 9.34 52.96 -15.84
N ALA A 253 8.74 52.00 -15.10
CA ALA A 253 7.28 51.78 -15.13
C ALA A 253 6.65 51.21 -13.84
N ASP A 254 7.30 50.26 -13.14
CA ASP A 254 6.72 49.49 -12.02
C ASP A 254 6.57 50.24 -10.68
N ALA A 255 6.18 51.51 -10.72
CA ALA A 255 6.04 52.40 -9.56
C ALA A 255 4.57 52.68 -9.16
N ALA A 256 3.60 51.82 -9.54
CA ALA A 256 2.17 52.14 -9.41
C ALA A 256 1.20 50.98 -9.04
N VAL A 257 1.66 49.89 -8.41
CA VAL A 257 0.73 48.87 -7.83
C VAL A 257 0.85 48.84 -6.30
N ALA A 258 -0.02 49.59 -5.63
CA ALA A 258 -0.02 49.73 -4.18
C ALA A 258 -0.47 48.46 -3.44
N THR A 259 -0.01 48.32 -2.19
CA THR A 259 -0.29 47.18 -1.31
C THR A 259 -1.77 47.07 -0.92
N GLN A 260 -2.55 46.31 -1.70
CA GLN A 260 -3.83 45.80 -1.22
C GLN A 260 -3.61 44.77 -0.11
N ARG A 261 -3.59 45.25 1.14
CA ARG A 261 -3.99 44.46 2.31
C ARG A 261 -5.30 43.76 1.97
N VAL A 262 -5.32 42.42 1.97
CA VAL A 262 -6.55 41.64 1.95
C VAL A 262 -7.31 41.91 3.25
N LYS A 263 -8.14 42.95 3.24
CA LYS A 263 -9.09 43.25 4.32
C LYS A 263 -10.08 42.08 4.38
N SER A 264 -10.29 41.51 5.55
CA SER A 264 -11.33 40.51 5.76
C SER A 264 -12.70 41.11 5.51
N GLN A 265 -13.25 40.89 4.31
CA GLN A 265 -14.64 41.20 4.03
C GLN A 265 -15.51 40.36 4.98
N ARG A 266 -16.33 41.03 5.79
CA ARG A 266 -17.43 40.36 6.50
C ARG A 266 -18.39 39.83 5.43
N ASN A 267 -18.76 38.55 5.52
CA ASN A 267 -19.50 37.81 4.48
C ASN A 267 -20.68 38.59 3.88
N THR A 268 -20.46 39.17 2.70
CA THR A 268 -21.52 39.59 1.77
C THR A 268 -21.77 38.48 0.77
N THR A 269 -22.95 37.86 0.87
CA THR A 269 -23.68 37.18 -0.23
C THR A 269 -23.02 36.03 -1.01
N MET A 270 -21.86 35.50 -0.63
CA MET A 270 -21.44 34.18 -1.13
C MET A 270 -22.40 33.08 -0.65
N SER A 271 -23.06 32.40 -1.60
CA SER A 271 -24.01 31.33 -1.27
C SER A 271 -23.32 30.12 -0.64
N MET A 272 -24.02 29.41 0.25
CA MET A 272 -23.46 28.18 0.86
C MET A 272 -23.10 27.13 -0.19
N LYS A 273 -23.84 27.08 -1.31
CA LYS A 273 -23.56 26.22 -2.48
C LYS A 273 -22.22 26.57 -3.15
N ALA A 274 -21.82 27.84 -3.18
CA ALA A 274 -20.51 28.25 -3.67
C ALA A 274 -19.39 27.89 -2.67
N LEU A 275 -19.60 28.09 -1.37
CA LEU A 275 -18.64 27.69 -0.33
C LEU A 275 -18.40 26.17 -0.32
N CYS A 276 -19.46 25.37 -0.49
CA CYS A 276 -19.34 23.91 -0.60
C CYS A 276 -18.63 23.49 -1.89
N ARG A 277 -18.91 24.13 -3.03
CA ARG A 277 -18.17 23.90 -4.28
C ARG A 277 -16.68 24.16 -4.11
N MET A 278 -16.27 25.33 -3.61
CA MET A 278 -14.84 25.66 -3.46
C MET A 278 -14.08 24.69 -2.52
N VAL A 279 -14.77 24.06 -1.54
CA VAL A 279 -14.18 22.96 -0.74
C VAL A 279 -14.11 21.66 -1.53
N THR A 280 -15.16 21.28 -2.25
CA THR A 280 -15.19 20.12 -3.16
C THR A 280 -14.11 20.20 -4.23
N ASP A 281 -14.01 21.34 -4.90
CA ASP A 281 -13.10 21.57 -6.02
C ASP A 281 -11.63 21.57 -5.55
N GLU A 282 -11.33 22.02 -4.32
CA GLU A 282 -9.99 21.93 -3.74
C GLU A 282 -9.64 20.50 -3.34
N VAL A 283 -10.56 19.78 -2.69
CA VAL A 283 -10.34 18.37 -2.29
C VAL A 283 -10.22 17.45 -3.49
N SER A 284 -10.89 17.78 -4.60
CA SER A 284 -10.85 17.00 -5.86
C SER A 284 -9.51 17.09 -6.61
N LYS A 285 -8.60 17.99 -6.20
CA LYS A 285 -7.23 18.09 -6.77
C LYS A 285 -6.24 17.07 -6.21
N TYR A 286 -6.61 16.32 -5.16
CA TYR A 286 -5.74 15.36 -4.50
C TYR A 286 -6.04 13.92 -4.96
N PRO A 287 -5.02 13.07 -5.24
CA PRO A 287 -5.19 11.66 -5.66
C PRO A 287 -5.85 10.68 -4.66
N ALA A 288 -6.62 11.20 -3.70
CA ALA A 288 -7.41 10.43 -2.75
C ALA A 288 -8.69 11.19 -2.36
N ALA A 289 -9.26 11.97 -3.29
CA ALA A 289 -10.36 12.91 -3.04
C ALA A 289 -11.55 12.26 -2.30
N ASN A 290 -11.93 11.03 -2.66
CA ASN A 290 -13.01 10.28 -1.99
C ASN A 290 -12.71 10.04 -0.49
N VAL A 291 -11.45 9.73 -0.14
CA VAL A 291 -11.01 9.48 1.25
C VAL A 291 -10.83 10.79 2.02
N MET A 292 -10.29 11.83 1.38
CA MET A 292 -10.22 13.16 2.00
C MET A 292 -11.59 13.76 2.26
N MET A 293 -12.57 13.56 1.37
CA MET A 293 -13.97 13.98 1.57
C MET A 293 -14.63 13.30 2.77
N ALA A 294 -14.26 12.05 3.08
CA ALA A 294 -14.71 11.39 4.31
C ALA A 294 -14.10 12.07 5.55
N LYS A 295 -12.80 12.35 5.54
CA LYS A 295 -12.05 12.82 6.73
C LYS A 295 -12.00 14.35 6.85
N LEU A 296 -13.02 15.05 6.31
CA LEU A 296 -13.13 16.51 6.31
C LEU A 296 -13.57 17.07 7.69
N ASP A 297 -12.58 17.43 8.51
CA ASP A 297 -12.81 18.07 9.80
C ASP A 297 -13.17 19.57 9.70
N GLY A 298 -13.88 20.06 10.71
CA GLY A 298 -14.32 21.46 10.80
C GLY A 298 -13.21 22.50 10.92
N LYS A 299 -11.94 22.11 11.13
CA LYS A 299 -10.75 22.98 11.07
C LYS A 299 -10.17 23.01 9.64
N THR A 300 -10.16 21.88 8.95
CA THR A 300 -9.65 21.75 7.57
C THR A 300 -10.53 22.45 6.56
N ILE A 301 -11.87 22.39 6.70
CA ILE A 301 -12.81 23.21 5.92
C ILE A 301 -12.48 24.71 6.05
N ARG A 302 -12.12 25.18 7.25
CA ARG A 302 -11.68 26.57 7.49
C ARG A 302 -10.31 26.85 6.88
N ARG A 303 -9.38 25.89 6.89
CA ARG A 303 -8.03 26.03 6.31
C ARG A 303 -8.08 26.18 4.79
N ILE A 304 -8.91 25.36 4.12
CA ILE A 304 -9.14 25.42 2.66
C ILE A 304 -9.69 26.80 2.28
N LEU A 305 -10.83 27.19 2.86
CA LEU A 305 -11.47 28.46 2.54
C LEU A 305 -10.60 29.67 2.91
N LEU A 306 -9.82 29.61 4.00
CA LEU A 306 -8.86 30.66 4.35
C LEU A 306 -7.72 30.79 3.32
N GLY A 307 -7.25 29.68 2.74
CA GLY A 307 -6.28 29.68 1.64
C GLY A 307 -6.83 30.32 0.36
N GLN A 308 -8.15 30.21 0.15
CA GLN A 308 -8.90 30.87 -0.91
C GLN A 308 -9.38 32.30 -0.50
N GLY A 309 -8.89 32.86 0.61
CA GLY A 309 -9.20 34.22 1.07
C GLY A 309 -10.48 34.40 1.90
N HIS A 310 -11.27 33.34 2.10
CA HIS A 310 -12.57 33.39 2.77
C HIS A 310 -12.48 33.04 4.27
N THR A 311 -12.77 34.02 5.14
CA THR A 311 -12.84 33.79 6.60
C THR A 311 -14.24 33.37 7.05
N ILE A 312 -14.38 32.11 7.47
CA ILE A 312 -15.64 31.51 7.94
C ILE A 312 -15.59 31.08 9.42
N ASN A 313 -16.71 31.23 10.13
CA ASN A 313 -16.82 30.92 11.56
C ASN A 313 -17.12 29.42 11.83
N HIS A 314 -17.12 29.01 13.10
CA HIS A 314 -17.34 27.61 13.49
C HIS A 314 -18.70 27.05 13.06
N MET A 315 -19.75 27.87 13.11
CA MET A 315 -21.11 27.46 12.72
C MET A 315 -21.21 27.31 11.19
N MET A 316 -20.54 28.17 10.42
CA MET A 316 -20.45 28.05 8.96
C MET A 316 -19.66 26.79 8.57
N ALA A 317 -18.51 26.52 9.20
CA ALA A 317 -17.74 25.30 8.94
C ALA A 317 -18.56 24.02 9.23
N SER A 318 -19.34 24.02 10.31
CA SER A 318 -20.26 22.92 10.64
C SER A 318 -21.41 22.78 9.62
N ARG A 319 -22.02 23.89 9.19
CA ARG A 319 -23.04 23.88 8.12
C ARG A 319 -22.49 23.39 6.78
N ILE A 320 -21.23 23.72 6.46
CA ILE A 320 -20.54 23.23 5.26
C ILE A 320 -20.24 21.73 5.38
N LYS A 321 -19.69 21.22 6.50
CA LYS A 321 -19.54 19.75 6.70
C LYS A 321 -20.88 19.05 6.50
N ARG A 322 -21.97 19.58 7.09
CA ARG A 322 -23.30 18.99 6.97
C ARG A 322 -23.85 19.02 5.54
N GLN A 323 -23.69 20.11 4.78
CA GLN A 323 -24.12 20.14 3.37
C GLN A 323 -23.28 19.24 2.46
N LEU A 324 -21.98 19.08 2.74
CA LEU A 324 -21.13 18.12 2.04
C LEU A 324 -21.53 16.67 2.38
N GLN A 325 -21.89 16.38 3.63
CA GLN A 325 -22.40 15.08 4.08
C GLN A 325 -23.79 14.77 3.48
N GLU A 326 -24.71 15.74 3.49
CA GLU A 326 -26.02 15.67 2.81
C GLU A 326 -25.88 15.41 1.30
N ALA A 327 -24.91 16.07 0.65
CA ALA A 327 -24.58 15.84 -0.77
C ALA A 327 -23.93 14.46 -1.02
N ARG A 328 -23.02 14.01 -0.14
CA ARG A 328 -22.40 12.68 -0.22
C ARG A 328 -23.45 11.58 -0.09
N ILE A 329 -24.30 11.63 0.94
CA ILE A 329 -25.42 10.69 1.14
C ILE A 329 -26.36 10.71 -0.07
N SER A 330 -26.64 11.87 -0.65
CA SER A 330 -27.45 11.98 -1.87
C SER A 330 -26.79 11.34 -3.10
N LYS A 331 -25.46 11.45 -3.24
CA LYS A 331 -24.70 10.74 -4.30
C LYS A 331 -24.71 9.22 -4.09
N VAL A 332 -24.54 8.75 -2.84
CA VAL A 332 -24.67 7.33 -2.48
C VAL A 332 -26.06 6.81 -2.88
N ARG A 333 -27.13 7.48 -2.42
CA ARG A 333 -28.52 7.11 -2.75
C ARG A 333 -28.76 7.04 -4.25
N ALA A 334 -28.36 8.07 -5.00
CA ALA A 334 -28.49 8.08 -6.46
C ALA A 334 -27.70 6.95 -7.14
N SER A 335 -26.56 6.52 -6.57
CA SER A 335 -25.77 5.41 -7.08
C SER A 335 -26.49 4.06 -6.93
N PHE A 336 -27.11 3.81 -5.77
CA PHE A 336 -27.93 2.62 -5.55
C PHE A 336 -29.25 2.63 -6.34
N GLN A 337 -29.96 3.76 -6.38
CA GLN A 337 -31.25 3.87 -7.09
C GLN A 337 -31.12 3.74 -8.62
N LYS A 338 -29.94 4.05 -9.18
CA LYS A 338 -29.60 3.79 -10.59
C LYS A 338 -29.12 2.36 -10.88
N LEU A 339 -28.80 1.57 -9.85
CA LEU A 339 -28.01 0.34 -10.02
C LEU A 339 -28.74 -0.70 -10.89
N GLY A 340 -30.00 -1.02 -10.59
CA GLY A 340 -30.78 -1.99 -11.35
C GLY A 340 -30.91 -1.61 -12.84
N GLY A 341 -31.30 -0.37 -13.13
CA GLY A 341 -31.39 0.14 -14.50
C GLY A 341 -30.07 0.14 -15.25
N TYR A 342 -28.95 0.38 -14.56
CA TYR A 342 -27.62 0.33 -15.16
C TYR A 342 -27.18 -1.11 -15.49
N LEU A 343 -27.36 -2.04 -14.54
CA LEU A 343 -27.01 -3.45 -14.76
C LEU A 343 -27.85 -4.07 -15.88
N GLN A 344 -29.16 -3.77 -15.94
CA GLN A 344 -30.03 -4.20 -17.03
C GLN A 344 -29.54 -3.67 -18.40
N ILE A 345 -29.19 -2.39 -18.52
CA ILE A 345 -28.67 -1.84 -19.78
C ILE A 345 -27.36 -2.52 -20.20
N VAL A 346 -26.48 -2.86 -19.25
CA VAL A 346 -25.24 -3.58 -19.56
C VAL A 346 -25.51 -5.04 -19.96
N GLU A 347 -26.53 -5.69 -19.39
CA GLU A 347 -27.00 -7.02 -19.81
C GLU A 347 -27.58 -6.98 -21.24
N GLU A 348 -28.44 -6.00 -21.56
CA GLU A 348 -28.98 -5.77 -22.91
C GLU A 348 -27.89 -5.50 -23.97
N LYS A 349 -26.73 -4.94 -23.57
CA LYS A 349 -25.56 -4.76 -24.46
C LYS A 349 -24.62 -5.95 -24.50
N ASN A 350 -24.77 -6.94 -23.62
CA ASN A 350 -23.90 -8.12 -23.54
C ASN A 350 -24.75 -9.39 -23.35
N PRO A 351 -25.48 -9.85 -24.39
CA PRO A 351 -26.43 -10.95 -24.28
C PRO A 351 -25.86 -12.22 -23.63
N GLY A 352 -26.70 -12.89 -22.84
CA GLY A 352 -26.29 -14.06 -22.04
C GLY A 352 -25.51 -13.71 -20.76
N SER A 353 -25.26 -12.44 -20.48
CA SER A 353 -24.88 -12.00 -19.13
C SER A 353 -26.07 -12.18 -18.18
N LEU A 354 -25.79 -12.25 -16.87
CA LEU A 354 -26.80 -12.35 -15.82
C LEU A 354 -26.62 -11.22 -14.80
N SER A 355 -27.63 -10.37 -14.66
CA SER A 355 -27.75 -9.43 -13.56
C SER A 355 -28.93 -9.79 -12.65
N GLN A 356 -28.79 -9.47 -11.35
CA GLN A 356 -29.87 -9.59 -10.37
C GLN A 356 -29.75 -8.44 -9.37
N VAL A 357 -30.89 -7.88 -8.94
CA VAL A 357 -30.95 -6.89 -7.85
C VAL A 357 -32.15 -7.19 -6.97
N GLU A 358 -31.91 -7.47 -5.69
CA GLU A 358 -32.92 -7.70 -4.67
C GLU A 358 -33.05 -6.51 -3.70
N LYS A 359 -34.30 -6.20 -3.36
CA LYS A 359 -34.67 -5.31 -2.26
C LYS A 359 -35.60 -6.04 -1.30
N ALA A 360 -35.45 -5.76 0.00
CA ALA A 360 -36.33 -6.27 1.05
C ALA A 360 -37.71 -5.59 0.99
N GLU A 361 -38.69 -6.17 1.69
CA GLU A 361 -40.10 -5.72 1.71
C GLU A 361 -40.26 -4.24 2.15
N ASN A 362 -39.37 -3.74 3.00
CA ASN A 362 -39.32 -2.34 3.44
C ASN A 362 -38.71 -1.37 2.40
N GLY A 363 -38.36 -1.87 1.22
CA GLY A 363 -37.69 -1.15 0.14
C GLY A 363 -36.17 -1.04 0.28
N ALA A 364 -35.56 -1.59 1.33
CA ALA A 364 -34.10 -1.53 1.52
C ALA A 364 -33.35 -2.38 0.48
N PHE A 365 -32.23 -1.87 -0.03
CA PHE A 365 -31.27 -2.67 -0.78
C PHE A 365 -30.81 -3.88 0.04
N LYS A 366 -30.86 -5.07 -0.58
CA LYS A 366 -30.32 -6.30 0.02
C LYS A 366 -29.06 -6.75 -0.70
N ARG A 367 -29.13 -6.96 -2.03
CA ARG A 367 -28.00 -7.45 -2.82
C ARG A 367 -28.15 -7.15 -4.31
N ALA A 368 -27.02 -7.07 -5.02
CA ALA A 368 -26.93 -6.94 -6.46
C ALA A 368 -25.77 -7.77 -7.01
N LEU A 369 -25.91 -8.29 -8.23
CA LEU A 369 -24.97 -9.20 -8.89
C LEU A 369 -24.86 -8.83 -10.37
N PHE A 370 -23.65 -8.96 -10.92
CA PHE A 370 -23.45 -9.07 -12.37
C PHE A 370 -22.43 -10.16 -12.70
N ILE A 371 -22.76 -10.99 -13.69
CA ILE A 371 -21.90 -12.01 -14.27
C ILE A 371 -21.94 -11.83 -15.80
N SER A 372 -20.79 -11.67 -16.46
CA SER A 372 -20.74 -11.43 -17.90
C SER A 372 -20.70 -12.74 -18.70
N SER A 373 -21.43 -12.81 -19.82
CA SER A 373 -21.27 -13.92 -20.77
C SER A 373 -19.84 -14.03 -21.30
N ALA A 374 -19.16 -12.90 -21.49
CA ALA A 374 -17.77 -12.88 -21.94
C ALA A 374 -16.81 -13.51 -20.93
N THR A 375 -17.00 -13.24 -19.63
CA THR A 375 -16.17 -13.83 -18.58
C THR A 375 -16.55 -15.28 -18.27
N LEU A 376 -17.83 -15.64 -18.35
CA LEU A 376 -18.28 -17.03 -18.22
C LEU A 376 -17.76 -17.94 -19.34
N ASN A 377 -17.78 -17.47 -20.59
CA ASN A 377 -17.21 -18.23 -21.72
C ASN A 377 -15.70 -18.47 -21.52
N ALA A 378 -14.98 -17.46 -21.01
CA ALA A 378 -13.55 -17.55 -20.72
C ALA A 378 -13.21 -18.61 -19.66
N VAL A 379 -14.04 -18.78 -18.60
CA VAL A 379 -13.82 -19.78 -17.52
C VAL A 379 -13.64 -21.22 -18.04
N LYS A 380 -14.22 -21.58 -19.19
CA LYS A 380 -14.07 -22.90 -19.83
C LYS A 380 -12.64 -23.20 -20.31
N TYR A 381 -11.87 -22.16 -20.59
CA TYR A 381 -10.47 -22.23 -21.06
C TYR A 381 -9.47 -21.89 -19.93
N CYS A 382 -9.98 -21.67 -18.72
CA CYS A 382 -9.17 -21.41 -17.53
C CYS A 382 -8.86 -22.72 -16.79
N ARG A 383 -7.90 -22.65 -15.87
CA ARG A 383 -7.56 -23.73 -14.94
C ARG A 383 -8.80 -24.09 -14.11
N LYS A 384 -8.95 -25.36 -13.70
CA LYS A 384 -10.07 -25.83 -12.85
C LYS A 384 -9.96 -25.40 -11.37
N ILE A 385 -9.64 -24.12 -11.15
CA ILE A 385 -9.67 -23.45 -9.85
C ILE A 385 -10.70 -22.32 -9.85
N VAL A 386 -11.36 -22.13 -8.71
CA VAL A 386 -12.21 -20.96 -8.45
C VAL A 386 -11.82 -20.36 -7.10
N SER A 387 -11.35 -19.12 -7.12
CA SER A 387 -11.23 -18.30 -5.94
C SER A 387 -12.58 -17.70 -5.59
N LEU A 388 -12.91 -17.73 -4.29
CA LEU A 388 -14.00 -16.96 -3.69
C LEU A 388 -13.41 -16.07 -2.61
N ASP A 389 -13.58 -14.75 -2.74
CA ASP A 389 -13.12 -13.78 -1.75
C ASP A 389 -14.09 -12.59 -1.65
N HIS A 390 -14.03 -11.88 -0.52
CA HIS A 390 -14.69 -10.60 -0.36
C HIS A 390 -13.67 -9.44 -0.43
N ILE A 391 -14.13 -8.26 -0.87
CA ILE A 391 -13.30 -7.06 -0.97
C ILE A 391 -13.56 -6.16 0.24
N THR A 392 -12.56 -6.00 1.11
CA THR A 392 -12.60 -5.07 2.25
C THR A 392 -12.06 -3.69 1.90
N HIS A 393 -12.39 -2.71 2.75
CA HIS A 393 -11.65 -1.46 2.88
C HIS A 393 -11.12 -1.37 4.31
N SER A 394 -9.83 -1.05 4.45
CA SER A 394 -9.09 -1.06 5.72
C SER A 394 -8.84 -2.45 6.33
N GLU A 395 -7.71 -2.56 7.05
CA GLU A 395 -7.35 -3.73 7.87
C GLU A 395 -8.11 -3.73 9.21
N GLU A 396 -8.63 -2.57 9.63
CA GLU A 396 -9.45 -2.40 10.82
C GLU A 396 -10.94 -2.49 10.46
N LEU A 397 -11.54 -3.68 10.63
CA LEU A 397 -12.99 -3.87 10.57
C LEU A 397 -13.68 -3.19 11.77
N PRO A 398 -14.60 -2.22 11.56
CA PRO A 398 -15.53 -1.82 12.60
C PRO A 398 -16.55 -2.94 12.83
N ASP A 399 -16.96 -3.18 14.08
CA ASP A 399 -17.92 -4.21 14.50
C ASP A 399 -19.38 -4.00 13.99
N THR A 400 -19.57 -3.10 13.02
CA THR A 400 -20.87 -2.60 12.55
C THR A 400 -20.85 -2.35 11.04
N PRO A 401 -21.85 -2.81 10.25
CA PRO A 401 -21.92 -2.59 8.80
C PRO A 401 -21.95 -1.13 8.31
N LEU A 402 -22.06 -0.15 9.22
CA LEU A 402 -22.13 1.28 8.93
C LEU A 402 -20.89 2.09 9.35
N GLY A 403 -19.89 1.44 9.96
CA GLY A 403 -18.83 2.12 10.71
C GLY A 403 -19.30 2.71 12.05
N LYS A 404 -18.34 3.07 12.91
CA LYS A 404 -18.61 3.69 14.23
C LYS A 404 -18.92 5.19 14.06
N LEU A 405 -20.17 5.50 13.71
CA LEU A 405 -20.70 6.87 13.62
C LEU A 405 -20.68 7.64 14.96
N ASP A 406 -20.37 6.97 16.08
CA ASP A 406 -20.25 7.58 17.41
C ASP A 406 -18.89 8.26 17.65
N ASP A 407 -17.86 7.97 16.84
CA ASP A 407 -16.52 8.56 16.95
C ASP A 407 -16.31 9.66 15.89
N ASP A 408 -16.08 10.90 16.34
CA ASP A 408 -15.98 12.16 15.55
C ASP A 408 -14.91 12.19 14.42
N GLU A 409 -14.11 11.12 14.25
CA GLU A 409 -12.91 11.09 13.40
C GLU A 409 -12.93 10.07 12.23
N ASN A 410 -13.93 9.19 12.09
CA ASN A 410 -13.94 8.12 11.05
C ASN A 410 -15.25 8.03 10.24
N ASP A 411 -15.55 9.08 9.45
CA ASP A 411 -16.73 9.24 8.58
C ASP A 411 -16.72 8.33 7.30
N ASP A 412 -16.13 7.13 7.33
CA ASP A 412 -16.07 6.23 6.16
C ASP A 412 -17.31 5.32 6.08
N ILE A 413 -18.24 5.73 5.21
CA ILE A 413 -19.55 5.11 5.06
C ILE A 413 -19.47 3.82 4.23
N ILE A 414 -19.32 2.67 4.91
CA ILE A 414 -19.55 1.36 4.32
C ILE A 414 -21.06 1.20 4.06
N CYS A 415 -21.44 0.66 2.89
CA CYS A 415 -22.84 0.46 2.48
C CYS A 415 -23.13 -0.99 2.05
N GLY A 416 -22.27 -1.92 2.45
CA GLY A 416 -22.27 -3.32 2.02
C GLY A 416 -20.84 -3.83 1.76
N VAL A 417 -20.73 -5.12 1.43
CA VAL A 417 -19.49 -5.85 1.13
C VAL A 417 -19.55 -6.37 -0.30
N TYR A 418 -18.46 -6.26 -1.07
CA TYR A 418 -18.41 -6.92 -2.37
C TYR A 418 -17.91 -8.36 -2.23
N LEU A 419 -18.62 -9.30 -2.86
CA LEU A 419 -18.21 -10.68 -3.05
C LEU A 419 -17.75 -10.84 -4.51
N LYS A 420 -16.68 -11.59 -4.76
CA LYS A 420 -16.21 -11.86 -6.12
C LYS A 420 -15.88 -13.35 -6.32
N ALA A 421 -15.89 -13.76 -7.59
CA ALA A 421 -15.30 -15.03 -8.02
C ALA A 421 -14.23 -14.79 -9.10
N SER A 422 -13.09 -15.45 -8.95
CA SER A 422 -11.94 -15.33 -9.86
C SER A 422 -11.35 -16.69 -10.23
N THR A 423 -10.66 -16.78 -11.35
CA THR A 423 -9.86 -17.94 -11.78
C THR A 423 -8.55 -17.46 -12.43
N LYS A 424 -7.68 -18.37 -12.89
CA LYS A 424 -6.50 -18.09 -13.73
C LYS A 424 -6.60 -18.83 -15.05
N ASP A 425 -6.16 -18.21 -16.13
CA ASP A 425 -5.89 -18.92 -17.38
C ASP A 425 -4.55 -19.69 -17.33
N PHE A 426 -4.24 -20.42 -18.41
CA PHE A 426 -2.98 -21.16 -18.49
C PHE A 426 -1.74 -20.24 -18.61
N ASN A 427 -1.91 -18.97 -19.01
CA ASN A 427 -0.87 -17.94 -19.00
C ASN A 427 -0.66 -17.30 -17.61
N ASP A 428 -1.24 -17.88 -16.56
CA ASP A 428 -1.21 -17.42 -15.16
C ASP A 428 -1.97 -16.13 -14.87
N GLU A 429 -2.73 -15.61 -15.83
CA GLU A 429 -3.39 -14.32 -15.67
C GLU A 429 -4.76 -14.43 -14.97
N VAL A 430 -4.98 -13.58 -13.96
CA VAL A 430 -6.23 -13.58 -13.18
C VAL A 430 -7.41 -13.06 -14.01
N LEU A 431 -8.52 -13.79 -13.95
CA LEU A 431 -9.83 -13.43 -14.50
C LEU A 431 -10.85 -13.37 -13.36
N THR A 432 -11.32 -12.16 -13.00
CA THR A 432 -12.50 -12.01 -12.14
C THR A 432 -13.74 -12.07 -13.02
N PHE A 433 -14.59 -13.08 -12.82
CA PHE A 433 -15.69 -13.39 -13.75
C PHE A 433 -17.08 -13.08 -13.21
N ALA A 434 -17.24 -12.93 -11.89
CA ALA A 434 -18.47 -12.51 -11.24
C ALA A 434 -18.19 -11.51 -10.10
N LEU A 435 -19.08 -10.54 -9.93
CA LEU A 435 -19.05 -9.55 -8.86
C LEU A 435 -20.45 -9.31 -8.30
N ALA A 436 -20.59 -9.38 -6.97
CA ALA A 436 -21.79 -9.02 -6.23
C ALA A 436 -21.50 -7.94 -5.19
N LEU A 437 -22.50 -7.12 -4.88
CA LEU A 437 -22.57 -6.28 -3.69
C LEU A 437 -23.69 -6.83 -2.80
N VAL A 438 -23.38 -7.11 -1.54
CA VAL A 438 -24.35 -7.60 -0.55
C VAL A 438 -24.37 -6.65 0.66
N ASP A 439 -25.50 -6.56 1.34
CA ASP A 439 -25.67 -5.76 2.56
C ASP A 439 -24.76 -6.21 3.70
N VAL A 440 -24.67 -7.53 3.93
CA VAL A 440 -23.83 -8.18 4.93
C VAL A 440 -23.23 -9.46 4.36
N GLU A 441 -21.97 -9.73 4.68
CA GLU A 441 -21.35 -11.03 4.40
C GLU A 441 -21.87 -12.09 5.40
N ASN A 442 -22.69 -13.01 4.90
CA ASN A 442 -23.31 -14.09 5.66
C ASN A 442 -23.55 -15.32 4.76
N GLN A 443 -23.99 -16.45 5.35
CA GLN A 443 -24.24 -17.68 4.61
C GLN A 443 -25.31 -17.51 3.51
N GLU A 444 -26.44 -16.83 3.78
CA GLU A 444 -27.54 -16.67 2.81
C GLU A 444 -27.09 -15.93 1.54
N ASN A 445 -26.30 -14.87 1.72
CA ASN A 445 -25.77 -14.05 0.64
C ASN A 445 -24.64 -14.75 -0.13
N TRP A 446 -23.83 -15.59 0.53
CA TRP A 446 -22.89 -16.48 -0.14
C TRP A 446 -23.62 -17.60 -0.91
N GLU A 447 -24.60 -18.28 -0.31
CA GLU A 447 -25.39 -19.33 -0.98
C GLU A 447 -26.10 -18.79 -2.23
N TRP A 448 -26.72 -17.61 -2.14
CA TRP A 448 -27.30 -16.95 -3.31
C TRP A 448 -26.28 -16.67 -4.42
N PHE A 449 -25.09 -16.18 -4.08
CA PHE A 449 -24.03 -15.91 -5.05
C PHE A 449 -23.54 -17.20 -5.74
N LEU A 450 -23.35 -18.28 -4.97
CA LEU A 450 -22.92 -19.58 -5.52
C LEU A 450 -24.03 -20.29 -6.30
N GLN A 451 -25.30 -20.16 -5.89
CA GLN A 451 -26.46 -20.63 -6.64
C GLN A 451 -26.60 -19.87 -7.97
N ALA A 452 -26.38 -18.55 -7.98
CA ALA A 452 -26.40 -17.78 -9.23
C ALA A 452 -25.28 -18.23 -10.19
N LEU A 453 -24.08 -18.56 -9.67
CA LEU A 453 -23.00 -19.18 -10.47
C LEU A 453 -23.37 -20.58 -10.98
N GLN A 454 -23.99 -21.42 -10.15
CA GLN A 454 -24.46 -22.77 -10.55
C GLN A 454 -25.55 -22.67 -11.64
N ASN A 455 -26.47 -21.73 -11.51
CA ASN A 455 -27.58 -21.50 -12.44
C ASN A 455 -27.13 -20.99 -13.83
N THR A 456 -25.88 -20.54 -13.99
CA THR A 456 -25.31 -20.27 -15.32
C THR A 456 -25.13 -21.53 -16.17
N GLN A 457 -25.04 -22.71 -15.52
CA GLN A 457 -24.78 -24.02 -16.15
C GLN A 457 -23.57 -24.05 -17.10
N MET A 458 -22.63 -23.10 -16.93
CA MET A 458 -21.52 -22.89 -17.86
C MET A 458 -20.42 -23.96 -17.71
N VAL A 459 -20.20 -24.41 -16.48
CA VAL A 459 -19.26 -25.46 -16.04
C VAL A 459 -19.86 -26.15 -14.81
N ASP A 460 -19.46 -27.39 -14.50
CA ASP A 460 -19.78 -27.98 -13.20
C ASP A 460 -18.74 -27.57 -12.15
N TRP A 461 -19.12 -26.63 -11.29
CA TRP A 461 -18.29 -26.15 -10.19
C TRP A 461 -17.90 -27.26 -9.19
N ASN A 462 -18.64 -28.38 -9.16
CA ASN A 462 -18.26 -29.55 -8.38
C ASN A 462 -16.94 -30.19 -8.84
N GLU A 463 -16.49 -29.99 -10.08
CA GLU A 463 -15.18 -30.46 -10.55
C GLU A 463 -14.01 -29.54 -10.15
N TYR A 464 -14.28 -28.31 -9.71
CA TYR A 464 -13.25 -27.30 -9.47
C TYR A 464 -12.64 -27.44 -8.06
N THR A 465 -11.38 -27.01 -7.94
CA THR A 465 -10.76 -26.71 -6.63
C THR A 465 -11.20 -25.30 -6.20
N VAL A 466 -11.85 -25.21 -5.04
CA VAL A 466 -12.39 -23.95 -4.51
C VAL A 466 -11.40 -23.38 -3.50
N ILE A 467 -10.79 -22.23 -3.78
CA ILE A 467 -9.79 -21.59 -2.94
C ILE A 467 -10.45 -20.42 -2.20
N ALA A 468 -10.79 -20.62 -0.93
CA ALA A 468 -11.72 -19.75 -0.23
C ALA A 468 -11.46 -19.66 1.28
N GLY A 469 -11.88 -18.56 1.90
CA GLY A 469 -11.88 -18.43 3.37
C GLY A 469 -12.87 -19.40 4.05
N ARG A 470 -12.71 -19.58 5.37
CA ARG A 470 -13.61 -20.42 6.20
C ARG A 470 -14.74 -19.62 6.87
N THR A 471 -14.56 -18.31 7.01
CA THR A 471 -15.34 -17.45 7.91
C THR A 471 -16.70 -17.03 7.33
N ARG A 472 -17.55 -16.41 8.18
CA ARG A 472 -18.77 -15.67 7.82
C ARG A 472 -19.80 -16.42 6.93
N GLY A 473 -19.82 -17.75 7.03
CA GLY A 473 -20.79 -18.58 6.31
C GLY A 473 -20.36 -19.00 4.90
N LEU A 474 -19.16 -18.63 4.43
CA LEU A 474 -18.62 -19.07 3.14
C LEU A 474 -18.42 -20.59 3.08
N GLN A 475 -17.81 -21.19 4.12
CA GLN A 475 -17.60 -22.64 4.15
C GLN A 475 -18.89 -23.48 4.11
N PRO A 476 -19.94 -23.21 4.91
CA PRO A 476 -21.20 -23.94 4.76
C PRO A 476 -21.89 -23.63 3.43
N ALA A 477 -21.83 -22.38 2.92
CA ALA A 477 -22.40 -22.05 1.61
C ALA A 477 -21.79 -22.86 0.45
N ILE A 478 -20.46 -23.06 0.45
CA ILE A 478 -19.78 -23.95 -0.51
C ILE A 478 -20.31 -25.37 -0.39
N LYS A 479 -20.49 -25.90 0.83
CA LYS A 479 -21.03 -27.26 1.06
C LYS A 479 -22.50 -27.40 0.64
N THR A 480 -23.30 -26.34 0.73
CA THR A 480 -24.69 -26.32 0.26
C THR A 480 -24.76 -26.29 -1.27
N ALA A 481 -23.98 -25.42 -1.93
CA ALA A 481 -24.06 -25.17 -3.37
C ALA A 481 -23.27 -26.18 -4.21
N TRP A 482 -22.04 -26.50 -3.79
CA TRP A 482 -21.06 -27.31 -4.52
C TRP A 482 -20.52 -28.46 -3.64
N PRO A 483 -21.39 -29.40 -3.20
CA PRO A 483 -21.06 -30.40 -2.17
C PRO A 483 -19.92 -31.36 -2.54
N GLN A 484 -19.55 -31.47 -3.82
CA GLN A 484 -18.45 -32.33 -4.30
C GLN A 484 -17.20 -31.54 -4.74
N ALA A 485 -17.17 -30.21 -4.51
CA ALA A 485 -16.01 -29.38 -4.81
C ALA A 485 -14.92 -29.48 -3.72
N SER A 486 -13.66 -29.56 -4.13
CA SER A 486 -12.51 -29.68 -3.23
C SER A 486 -12.13 -28.30 -2.65
N HIS A 487 -12.56 -28.01 -1.42
CA HIS A 487 -12.29 -26.74 -0.73
C HIS A 487 -10.87 -26.70 -0.17
N HIS A 488 -10.01 -25.87 -0.77
CA HIS A 488 -8.73 -25.45 -0.18
C HIS A 488 -8.93 -24.16 0.61
N TYR A 489 -8.49 -24.14 1.87
CA TYR A 489 -8.53 -22.96 2.70
C TYR A 489 -7.53 -21.92 2.21
N CYS A 490 -7.98 -20.69 2.04
CA CYS A 490 -7.10 -19.57 1.73
C CYS A 490 -6.19 -19.29 2.94
N MET A 491 -4.89 -19.61 2.83
CA MET A 491 -3.94 -19.48 3.94
C MET A 491 -3.74 -18.02 4.38
N ARG A 492 -3.92 -17.07 3.47
CA ARG A 492 -4.00 -15.63 3.81
C ARG A 492 -5.13 -15.35 4.80
N ARG A 493 -6.32 -15.93 4.60
CA ARG A 493 -7.48 -15.78 5.50
C ARG A 493 -7.27 -16.50 6.84
N VAL A 494 -6.69 -17.70 6.83
CA VAL A 494 -6.33 -18.44 8.05
C VAL A 494 -5.32 -17.65 8.91
N VAL A 495 -4.33 -17.01 8.28
CA VAL A 495 -3.32 -16.19 8.96
C VAL A 495 -3.88 -14.85 9.45
N GLU A 496 -4.66 -14.14 8.62
CA GLU A 496 -5.06 -12.75 8.89
C GLU A 496 -6.36 -12.67 9.70
N ASP A 497 -7.42 -13.37 9.29
CA ASP A 497 -8.70 -13.32 10.00
C ASP A 497 -8.68 -14.24 11.23
N GLU A 498 -8.24 -15.50 11.09
CA GLU A 498 -8.40 -16.50 12.15
C GLU A 498 -7.28 -16.45 13.19
N LEU A 499 -6.00 -16.50 12.78
CA LEU A 499 -4.85 -16.42 13.69
C LEU A 499 -4.65 -15.01 14.26
N MET A 500 -4.57 -13.97 13.42
CA MET A 500 -4.25 -12.60 13.87
C MET A 500 -5.45 -11.86 14.48
N MET A 501 -6.64 -11.85 13.86
CA MET A 501 -7.78 -11.08 14.38
C MET A 501 -8.59 -11.83 15.45
N VAL A 502 -9.00 -13.08 15.19
CA VAL A 502 -9.85 -13.87 16.11
C VAL A 502 -9.05 -14.44 17.28
N LYS A 503 -8.01 -15.25 17.02
CA LYS A 503 -7.18 -15.88 18.07
C LYS A 503 -6.12 -14.92 18.66
N LYS A 504 -5.93 -13.73 18.07
CA LYS A 504 -5.05 -12.63 18.54
C LYS A 504 -3.57 -13.01 18.70
N ILE A 505 -3.10 -13.92 17.85
CA ILE A 505 -1.72 -14.41 17.84
C ILE A 505 -0.83 -13.42 17.07
N PRO A 506 0.21 -12.84 17.70
CA PRO A 506 1.07 -11.84 17.05
C PRO A 506 1.96 -12.49 15.98
N MET A 507 1.73 -12.12 14.72
CA MET A 507 2.43 -12.66 13.55
C MET A 507 3.40 -11.63 12.96
N THR A 508 4.68 -11.98 12.87
CA THR A 508 5.68 -11.20 12.12
C THR A 508 5.72 -11.68 10.66
N PRO A 509 6.32 -10.93 9.70
CA PRO A 509 6.41 -11.37 8.31
C PRO A 509 7.07 -12.74 8.14
N GLU A 510 8.09 -13.04 8.93
CA GLU A 510 8.84 -14.30 8.91
C GLU A 510 7.98 -15.47 9.43
N LYS A 511 7.12 -15.21 10.42
CA LYS A 511 6.12 -16.17 10.91
C LYS A 511 4.99 -16.38 9.89
N LYS A 512 4.52 -15.33 9.20
CA LYS A 512 3.58 -15.47 8.08
C LYS A 512 4.20 -16.38 7.00
N GLN A 513 5.42 -16.08 6.58
CA GLN A 513 6.15 -16.86 5.56
C GLN A 513 6.31 -18.32 5.99
N SER A 514 6.73 -18.58 7.23
CA SER A 514 6.86 -19.95 7.77
C SER A 514 5.57 -20.77 7.73
N ILE A 515 4.40 -20.13 7.81
CA ILE A 515 3.08 -20.79 7.69
C ILE A 515 2.73 -21.08 6.22
N PHE A 516 3.02 -20.14 5.30
CA PHE A 516 2.89 -20.41 3.86
C PHE A 516 3.86 -21.50 3.40
N ASP A 517 5.10 -21.50 3.91
CA ASP A 517 6.10 -22.51 3.61
C ASP A 517 5.66 -23.91 4.06
N LEU A 518 4.97 -24.00 5.20
CA LEU A 518 4.39 -25.22 5.74
C LEU A 518 3.19 -25.70 4.90
N ALA A 519 2.31 -24.79 4.49
CA ALA A 519 1.18 -25.11 3.60
C ALA A 519 1.65 -25.60 2.21
N ARG A 520 2.75 -25.06 1.70
CA ARG A 520 3.41 -25.45 0.45
C ARG A 520 4.29 -26.71 0.57
N SER A 521 4.11 -27.55 1.60
CA SER A 521 4.90 -28.78 1.71
C SER A 521 4.49 -29.79 0.63
N ASP A 522 5.47 -30.35 -0.06
CA ASP A 522 5.33 -31.35 -1.13
C ASP A 522 5.40 -32.79 -0.60
N SER A 523 5.54 -32.97 0.72
CA SER A 523 5.51 -34.26 1.40
C SER A 523 5.28 -34.14 2.91
N GLU A 524 4.82 -35.22 3.56
CA GLU A 524 4.64 -35.26 5.02
C GLU A 524 5.97 -35.07 5.78
N THR A 525 7.09 -35.59 5.28
CA THR A 525 8.42 -35.43 5.93
C THR A 525 8.92 -33.99 5.92
N GLU A 526 8.62 -33.24 4.85
CA GLU A 526 8.88 -31.80 4.76
C GLU A 526 7.98 -31.01 5.72
N TYR A 527 6.66 -31.28 5.68
CA TYR A 527 5.68 -30.68 6.59
C TYR A 527 6.06 -30.88 8.05
N ASP A 528 6.42 -32.10 8.43
CA ASP A 528 6.75 -32.44 9.81
C ASP A 528 8.07 -31.78 10.27
N THR A 529 9.00 -31.52 9.33
CA THR A 529 10.24 -30.77 9.58
C THR A 529 9.96 -29.28 9.78
N LEU A 530 9.15 -28.67 8.90
CA LEU A 530 8.73 -27.27 9.02
C LEU A 530 7.87 -27.03 10.25
N ARG A 531 6.94 -27.94 10.57
CA ARG A 531 6.11 -27.87 11.77
C ARG A 531 6.96 -27.91 13.04
N LYS A 532 7.96 -28.80 13.13
CA LYS A 532 8.93 -28.85 14.25
C LYS A 532 9.77 -27.57 14.38
N ALA A 533 10.02 -26.85 13.28
CA ALA A 533 10.66 -25.54 13.32
C ALA A 533 9.68 -24.43 13.78
N LEU A 534 8.43 -24.46 13.30
CA LEU A 534 7.39 -23.48 13.62
C LEU A 534 6.94 -23.57 15.09
N VAL A 535 6.83 -24.77 15.67
CA VAL A 535 6.52 -24.95 17.11
C VAL A 535 7.50 -24.17 17.99
N ARG A 536 8.79 -24.17 17.65
CA ARG A 536 9.85 -23.47 18.40
C ARG A 536 9.74 -21.93 18.35
N THR A 537 8.94 -21.37 17.46
CA THR A 537 8.80 -19.91 17.27
C THR A 537 7.37 -19.40 17.47
N ASN A 538 6.35 -20.25 17.30
CA ASN A 538 4.94 -19.92 17.46
C ASN A 538 4.05 -21.14 17.74
N GLU A 539 4.30 -21.86 18.84
CA GLU A 539 3.48 -22.99 19.31
C GLU A 539 1.97 -22.73 19.26
N ALA A 540 1.51 -21.54 19.68
CA ALA A 540 0.09 -21.16 19.66
C ALA A 540 -0.54 -21.13 18.25
N ALA A 541 0.25 -20.83 17.21
CA ALA A 541 -0.23 -20.92 15.83
C ALA A 541 -0.27 -22.37 15.34
N VAL A 542 0.71 -23.20 15.72
CA VAL A 542 0.72 -24.62 15.34
C VAL A 542 -0.43 -25.36 16.00
N ALA A 543 -0.69 -25.12 17.29
CA ALA A 543 -1.82 -25.72 18.00
C ALA A 543 -3.17 -25.40 17.34
N TYR A 544 -3.33 -24.20 16.74
CA TYR A 544 -4.51 -23.88 15.94
C TYR A 544 -4.50 -24.55 14.56
N LEU A 545 -3.36 -24.60 13.87
CA LEU A 545 -3.25 -25.27 12.58
C LEU A 545 -3.49 -26.79 12.69
N ASP A 546 -3.19 -27.38 13.85
CA ASP A 546 -3.52 -28.77 14.19
C ASP A 546 -5.03 -28.98 14.49
N GLU A 547 -5.81 -27.91 14.77
CA GLU A 547 -7.29 -27.95 14.80
C GLU A 547 -7.89 -28.07 13.38
N LEU A 548 -7.09 -27.84 12.32
CA LEU A 548 -7.54 -27.82 10.93
C LEU A 548 -7.12 -29.09 10.17
N ASP A 549 -8.08 -29.72 9.49
CA ASP A 549 -7.81 -30.87 8.61
C ASP A 549 -6.77 -30.50 7.53
N ARG A 550 -5.59 -31.14 7.61
CA ARG A 550 -4.45 -30.94 6.71
C ARG A 550 -4.83 -31.10 5.24
N ALA A 551 -5.77 -31.99 4.94
CA ALA A 551 -6.24 -32.23 3.57
C ALA A 551 -6.84 -30.98 2.92
N ASN A 552 -7.33 -30.00 3.69
CA ASN A 552 -7.89 -28.76 3.15
C ASN A 552 -6.89 -27.59 3.08
N TRP A 553 -5.65 -27.70 3.54
CA TRP A 553 -4.74 -26.54 3.59
C TRP A 553 -3.26 -26.80 3.32
N VAL A 554 -2.83 -28.06 3.25
CA VAL A 554 -1.46 -28.44 2.91
C VAL A 554 -1.45 -29.11 1.53
N LYS A 555 -0.61 -28.63 0.61
CA LYS A 555 -0.55 -29.05 -0.80
C LYS A 555 -0.54 -30.58 -0.97
N TYR A 556 0.44 -31.28 -0.36
CA TYR A 556 0.53 -32.74 -0.54
C TYR A 556 -0.72 -33.49 -0.03
N ALA A 557 -1.25 -33.10 1.14
CA ALA A 557 -2.41 -33.74 1.74
C ALA A 557 -3.70 -33.46 0.95
N PHE A 558 -3.83 -32.29 0.35
CA PHE A 558 -4.92 -31.94 -0.56
C PHE A 558 -4.89 -32.78 -1.85
N LEU A 559 -3.70 -32.93 -2.45
CA LEU A 559 -3.49 -33.72 -3.65
C LEU A 559 -3.75 -35.22 -3.41
N GLU A 560 -3.33 -35.75 -2.27
CA GLU A 560 -3.60 -37.13 -1.86
C GLU A 560 -5.09 -37.39 -1.58
N ALA A 561 -5.76 -36.48 -0.86
CA ALA A 561 -7.15 -36.65 -0.46
C ALA A 561 -8.17 -36.40 -1.59
N PHE A 562 -7.96 -35.38 -2.41
CA PHE A 562 -8.93 -34.94 -3.43
C PHE A 562 -8.52 -35.28 -4.86
N ARG A 563 -7.23 -35.57 -5.13
CA ARG A 563 -6.67 -35.80 -6.47
C ARG A 563 -7.01 -34.69 -7.47
N ARG A 564 -7.05 -33.43 -7.00
CA ARG A 564 -7.35 -32.25 -7.82
C ARG A 564 -6.19 -31.25 -7.77
N PRO A 565 -5.87 -30.59 -8.89
CA PRO A 565 -4.84 -29.57 -8.90
C PRO A 565 -5.23 -28.38 -8.03
N THR A 566 -4.26 -27.85 -7.30
CA THR A 566 -4.29 -26.50 -6.73
C THR A 566 -3.64 -25.49 -7.67
N PHE A 567 -2.84 -25.97 -8.63
CA PHE A 567 -1.90 -25.16 -9.42
C PHE A 567 -0.96 -24.32 -8.53
N ASN A 568 -0.61 -24.83 -7.35
CA ASN A 568 0.27 -24.19 -6.35
C ASN A 568 -0.31 -22.89 -5.76
N GLU A 569 -1.62 -22.67 -5.90
CA GLU A 569 -2.35 -21.53 -5.35
C GLU A 569 -2.79 -21.79 -3.90
N LEU A 570 -2.23 -21.04 -2.95
CA LEU A 570 -2.56 -21.16 -1.52
C LEU A 570 -3.50 -20.05 -1.01
N THR A 571 -3.95 -19.13 -1.87
CA THR A 571 -4.79 -17.99 -1.47
C THR A 571 -5.88 -17.66 -2.48
N SER A 572 -7.00 -17.14 -1.98
CA SER A 572 -8.09 -16.59 -2.79
C SER A 572 -7.68 -15.30 -3.52
N ASP A 573 -6.62 -14.61 -3.09
CA ASP A 573 -6.00 -13.57 -3.91
C ASP A 573 -5.05 -14.20 -4.94
N LEU A 574 -5.60 -14.65 -6.06
CA LEU A 574 -4.85 -15.21 -7.19
C LEU A 574 -3.86 -14.21 -7.83
N SER A 575 -3.85 -12.92 -7.43
CA SER A 575 -2.82 -11.96 -7.84
C SER A 575 -1.59 -11.95 -6.92
N MET A 576 -1.66 -12.59 -5.76
CA MET A 576 -0.51 -12.83 -4.88
C MET A 576 0.28 -14.07 -5.33
N SER A 577 1.25 -13.88 -6.22
CA SER A 577 2.30 -14.88 -6.42
C SER A 577 3.13 -15.05 -5.15
N LEU A 578 2.86 -16.12 -4.40
CA LEU A 578 3.73 -16.63 -3.33
C LEU A 578 4.93 -17.29 -4.01
N GLY A 579 5.95 -16.47 -4.25
CA GLY A 579 6.98 -16.70 -5.27
C GLY A 579 7.71 -18.05 -5.18
N SER A 580 7.91 -18.65 -6.34
CA SER A 580 8.75 -19.84 -6.53
C SER A 580 10.25 -19.50 -6.50
N ASP A 581 10.75 -19.25 -5.30
CA ASP A 581 12.06 -19.73 -4.81
C ASP A 581 13.34 -19.48 -5.66
N GLU A 582 13.39 -18.43 -6.49
CA GLU A 582 14.64 -17.92 -7.07
C GLU A 582 14.97 -16.48 -6.64
N LEU A 583 16.20 -16.05 -6.93
CA LEU A 583 16.86 -14.91 -6.31
C LEU A 583 16.16 -13.55 -6.57
N PHE A 584 15.87 -12.86 -5.46
CA PHE A 584 15.71 -11.40 -5.36
C PHE A 584 14.70 -10.68 -6.28
N SER A 585 13.59 -10.30 -5.64
CA SER A 585 13.01 -8.95 -5.80
C SER A 585 12.41 -8.58 -7.17
N GLN A 586 11.29 -9.22 -7.50
CA GLN A 586 10.10 -8.50 -7.99
C GLN A 586 8.84 -9.32 -7.72
N HIS A 587 8.05 -8.89 -6.72
CA HIS A 587 6.58 -9.00 -6.60
C HIS A 587 6.17 -8.53 -5.19
N ALA A 588 6.49 -7.27 -4.88
CA ALA A 588 6.07 -6.67 -3.62
C ALA A 588 4.56 -6.34 -3.66
N SER A 589 3.77 -7.17 -2.96
CA SER A 589 2.45 -6.82 -2.41
C SER A 589 1.53 -5.99 -3.32
N ALA A 590 1.17 -6.52 -4.49
CA ALA A 590 0.10 -5.98 -5.33
C ALA A 590 -1.26 -6.62 -5.00
N SER A 591 -1.58 -6.77 -3.71
CA SER A 591 -2.75 -7.52 -3.25
C SER A 591 -4.07 -6.91 -3.71
N HIS A 592 -4.90 -7.75 -4.34
CA HIS A 592 -6.36 -7.69 -4.58
C HIS A 592 -7.00 -6.44 -5.23
N ILE A 593 -6.51 -5.24 -4.94
CA ILE A 593 -7.07 -3.94 -5.31
C ILE A 593 -6.70 -3.59 -6.76
N GLY A 594 -5.45 -3.86 -7.18
CA GLY A 594 -4.90 -3.40 -8.46
C GLY A 594 -5.67 -3.86 -9.70
N TRP A 595 -6.40 -4.98 -9.63
CA TRP A 595 -7.29 -5.43 -10.71
C TRP A 595 -8.41 -4.41 -11.01
N PHE A 596 -8.89 -3.68 -10.00
CA PHE A 596 -9.89 -2.61 -10.12
C PHE A 596 -9.28 -1.21 -10.29
N GLY A 597 -7.94 -1.09 -10.27
CA GLY A 597 -7.19 0.17 -10.39
C GLY A 597 -6.56 0.67 -9.09
N GLU A 598 -6.06 1.90 -9.11
CA GLU A 598 -5.48 2.56 -7.92
C GLU A 598 -6.55 3.22 -7.01
N ASP A 599 -7.77 3.42 -7.52
CA ASP A 599 -8.88 4.02 -6.78
C ASP A 599 -9.52 3.02 -5.78
N PRO A 600 -9.76 3.40 -4.51
CA PRO A 600 -10.39 2.52 -3.54
C PRO A 600 -11.87 2.26 -3.88
N ILE A 601 -12.22 0.98 -3.98
CA ILE A 601 -13.45 0.39 -4.57
C ILE A 601 -14.71 0.58 -3.69
N GLY A 602 -14.93 1.78 -3.14
CA GLY A 602 -15.88 2.02 -2.04
C GLY A 602 -17.32 1.58 -2.30
N SER A 603 -17.86 0.68 -1.46
CA SER A 603 -19.25 0.19 -1.53
C SER A 603 -20.34 1.26 -1.40
N SER A 604 -19.97 2.47 -0.99
CA SER A 604 -20.83 3.67 -1.05
C SER A 604 -21.20 4.13 -2.47
N GLN A 605 -20.51 3.69 -3.52
CA GLN A 605 -20.77 4.12 -4.91
C GLN A 605 -20.82 2.91 -5.86
N PRO A 606 -21.82 2.01 -5.72
CA PRO A 606 -21.91 0.78 -6.52
C PRO A 606 -21.91 1.01 -8.02
N LEU A 607 -22.61 2.03 -8.51
CA LEU A 607 -22.68 2.36 -9.94
C LEU A 607 -21.28 2.59 -10.55
N TYR A 608 -20.38 3.23 -9.79
CA TYR A 608 -19.00 3.48 -10.20
C TYR A 608 -18.14 2.22 -10.09
N THR A 609 -18.32 1.41 -9.04
CA THR A 609 -17.59 0.13 -8.89
C THR A 609 -17.92 -0.86 -9.99
N PHE A 610 -19.21 -1.08 -10.28
CA PHE A 610 -19.63 -1.95 -11.38
C PHE A 610 -19.15 -1.40 -12.74
N ASN A 611 -19.14 -0.08 -12.94
CA ASN A 611 -18.56 0.52 -14.14
C ASN A 611 -17.04 0.26 -14.26
N GLN A 612 -16.26 0.39 -13.18
CA GLN A 612 -14.82 0.08 -13.22
C GLN A 612 -14.58 -1.41 -13.50
N TYR A 613 -15.36 -2.31 -12.90
CA TYR A 613 -15.36 -3.74 -13.20
C TYR A 613 -15.64 -4.01 -14.70
N PHE A 614 -16.65 -3.34 -15.27
CA PHE A 614 -17.01 -3.43 -16.69
C PHE A 614 -15.93 -2.87 -17.63
N MET A 615 -15.33 -1.73 -17.30
CA MET A 615 -14.21 -1.16 -18.05
C MET A 615 -12.99 -2.10 -18.02
N LYS A 616 -12.69 -2.70 -16.87
CA LYS A 616 -11.56 -3.64 -16.73
C LYS A 616 -11.76 -4.96 -17.46
N ILE A 617 -12.98 -5.50 -17.57
CA ILE A 617 -13.25 -6.63 -18.47
C ILE A 617 -12.93 -6.25 -19.92
N ALA A 618 -13.45 -5.13 -20.41
CA ALA A 618 -13.23 -4.69 -21.80
C ALA A 618 -11.75 -4.41 -22.11
N GLU A 619 -11.04 -3.75 -21.19
CA GLU A 619 -9.61 -3.45 -21.29
C GLU A 619 -8.77 -4.74 -21.31
N ASN A 620 -8.93 -5.60 -20.30
CA ASN A 620 -8.11 -6.82 -20.17
C ASN A 620 -8.33 -7.77 -21.35
N PHE A 621 -9.59 -7.99 -21.77
CA PHE A 621 -9.89 -8.83 -22.94
C PHE A 621 -9.32 -8.24 -24.23
N HIS A 622 -9.25 -6.91 -24.37
CA HIS A 622 -8.56 -6.29 -25.50
C HIS A 622 -7.04 -6.52 -25.42
N GLN A 623 -6.42 -6.22 -24.28
CA GLN A 623 -4.97 -6.33 -24.10
C GLN A 623 -4.47 -7.77 -24.32
N ARG A 624 -5.14 -8.77 -23.73
CA ARG A 624 -4.82 -10.21 -23.92
C ARG A 624 -4.96 -10.65 -25.38
N ARG A 625 -5.98 -10.19 -26.12
CA ARG A 625 -6.07 -10.46 -27.57
C ARG A 625 -4.95 -9.82 -28.39
N GLN A 626 -4.42 -8.65 -28.01
CA GLN A 626 -3.32 -8.03 -28.78
C GLN A 626 -1.95 -8.64 -28.42
N SER A 627 -1.70 -9.05 -27.17
CA SER A 627 -0.39 -9.52 -26.70
C SER A 627 0.12 -10.77 -27.44
N VAL A 628 -0.79 -11.65 -27.87
CA VAL A 628 -0.48 -12.88 -28.61
C VAL A 628 -0.78 -12.80 -30.11
N LYS A 629 -1.37 -11.72 -30.62
CA LYS A 629 -1.95 -11.62 -31.98
C LYS A 629 -1.00 -11.97 -33.14
N LEU A 630 0.31 -11.81 -32.94
CA LEU A 630 1.35 -12.06 -33.94
C LEU A 630 2.08 -13.40 -33.74
N ARG A 631 1.71 -14.20 -32.73
CA ARG A 631 2.31 -15.51 -32.45
C ARG A 631 1.54 -16.63 -33.17
N PRO A 632 2.21 -17.71 -33.60
CA PRO A 632 1.56 -18.92 -34.10
C PRO A 632 0.59 -19.54 -33.08
N ALA A 633 -0.59 -19.95 -33.53
CA ALA A 633 -1.66 -20.46 -32.66
C ALA A 633 -1.30 -21.76 -31.90
N HIS A 634 -0.40 -22.58 -32.46
CA HIS A 634 0.03 -23.86 -31.88
C HIS A 634 1.20 -23.73 -30.88
N GLU A 635 1.76 -22.53 -30.68
CA GLU A 635 2.77 -22.30 -29.65
C GLU A 635 2.15 -22.31 -28.25
N LEU A 636 2.99 -22.57 -27.24
CA LEU A 636 2.63 -22.39 -25.84
C LEU A 636 2.35 -20.92 -25.51
N VAL A 637 1.42 -20.68 -24.58
CA VAL A 637 1.24 -19.36 -23.97
C VAL A 637 2.53 -18.89 -23.28
N PRO A 638 2.86 -17.57 -23.30
CA PRO A 638 4.17 -17.07 -22.88
C PRO A 638 4.68 -17.55 -21.53
N MET A 639 3.82 -17.63 -20.51
CA MET A 639 4.22 -18.11 -19.17
C MET A 639 4.47 -19.62 -19.11
N ARG A 640 3.81 -20.43 -19.95
CA ARG A 640 4.05 -21.87 -20.02
C ARG A 640 5.31 -22.23 -20.81
N ASP A 641 5.63 -21.47 -21.86
CA ASP A 641 6.95 -21.57 -22.49
C ASP A 641 8.06 -21.20 -21.49
N ALA A 642 7.96 -20.05 -20.82
CA ALA A 642 8.94 -19.64 -19.81
C ALA A 642 9.10 -20.69 -18.68
N GLN A 643 8.00 -21.25 -18.18
CA GLN A 643 8.01 -22.36 -17.22
C GLN A 643 8.70 -23.60 -17.80
N LEU A 644 8.42 -23.96 -19.07
CA LEU A 644 9.05 -25.10 -19.72
C LEU A 644 10.57 -24.93 -19.86
N GLN A 645 11.05 -23.75 -20.25
CA GLN A 645 12.49 -23.47 -20.33
C GLN A 645 13.19 -23.61 -18.96
N GLN A 646 12.55 -23.16 -17.87
CA GLN A 646 13.07 -23.36 -16.51
C GLN A 646 13.13 -24.84 -16.13
N ILE A 647 12.09 -25.61 -16.44
CA ILE A 647 12.02 -27.04 -16.12
C ILE A 647 13.03 -27.86 -16.96
N LEU A 648 13.27 -27.49 -18.23
CA LEU A 648 14.34 -28.04 -19.08
C LEU A 648 15.75 -27.69 -18.58
N GLN A 649 15.94 -26.55 -17.93
CA GLN A 649 17.19 -26.24 -17.24
C GLN A 649 17.34 -27.02 -15.91
N GLY A 650 16.21 -27.40 -15.31
CA GLY A 650 16.14 -28.26 -14.13
C GLY A 650 16.41 -29.75 -14.43
N SER A 651 15.88 -30.30 -15.52
CA SER A 651 16.04 -31.73 -15.89
C SER A 651 17.51 -32.13 -16.02
N GLN A 652 18.34 -31.23 -16.56
CA GLN A 652 19.79 -31.37 -16.71
C GLN A 652 20.57 -31.55 -15.39
N ARG A 653 19.95 -31.29 -14.23
CA ARG A 653 20.53 -31.50 -12.89
C ARG A 653 19.92 -32.70 -12.16
N CYS A 654 19.25 -33.60 -12.87
CA CYS A 654 18.73 -34.85 -12.31
C CYS A 654 19.69 -36.02 -12.56
N GLU A 655 19.70 -36.97 -11.63
CA GLU A 655 20.16 -38.34 -11.85
C GLU A 655 18.96 -39.30 -11.88
N SER A 656 19.13 -40.47 -12.49
CA SER A 656 18.05 -41.44 -12.65
C SER A 656 18.52 -42.89 -12.60
N ILE A 657 17.63 -43.75 -12.11
CA ILE A 657 17.72 -45.20 -12.18
C ILE A 657 16.51 -45.68 -13.00
N PRO A 658 16.71 -46.25 -14.21
CA PRO A 658 15.62 -46.81 -15.00
C PRO A 658 15.04 -48.04 -14.31
N CYS A 659 13.71 -48.15 -14.29
CA CYS A 659 13.00 -49.34 -13.87
C CYS A 659 12.34 -50.01 -15.09
N ALA A 660 11.45 -50.98 -14.88
CA ALA A 660 10.72 -51.61 -15.97
C ALA A 660 9.55 -50.73 -16.47
N ASN A 661 9.15 -50.93 -17.73
CA ASN A 661 7.86 -50.49 -18.29
C ASN A 661 7.56 -48.97 -18.20
N GLY A 662 8.55 -48.10 -18.45
CA GLY A 662 8.37 -46.64 -18.43
C GLY A 662 8.29 -46.01 -17.04
N LEU A 663 8.66 -46.78 -16.01
CA LEU A 663 8.90 -46.30 -14.66
C LEU A 663 10.37 -45.90 -14.50
N TYR A 664 10.61 -44.77 -13.83
CA TYR A 664 11.94 -44.27 -13.49
C TYR A 664 11.98 -43.82 -12.04
N MET A 665 13.09 -44.06 -11.34
CA MET A 665 13.42 -43.31 -10.13
C MET A 665 14.33 -42.15 -10.55
N VAL A 666 13.96 -40.91 -10.22
CA VAL A 666 14.69 -39.69 -10.59
C VAL A 666 14.92 -38.83 -9.35
N ARG A 667 16.09 -38.19 -9.23
CA ARG A 667 16.45 -37.35 -8.07
C ARG A 667 17.12 -36.06 -8.54
N TYR A 668 16.64 -34.91 -8.05
CA TYR A 668 17.25 -33.61 -8.36
C TYR A 668 18.51 -33.38 -7.51
N LEU A 669 19.59 -32.93 -8.14
CA LEU A 669 20.89 -32.65 -7.49
C LEU A 669 21.19 -31.15 -7.32
N GLY A 670 20.27 -30.28 -7.75
CA GLY A 670 20.39 -28.84 -7.54
C GLY A 670 19.95 -28.36 -6.16
N PRO A 671 19.96 -27.04 -5.92
CA PRO A 671 19.49 -26.46 -4.66
C PRO A 671 17.97 -26.62 -4.51
N THR A 672 17.52 -26.96 -3.31
CA THR A 672 16.10 -27.06 -2.95
C THR A 672 15.71 -25.97 -1.96
N ARG A 673 14.41 -25.62 -1.92
CA ARG A 673 13.79 -24.62 -1.04
C ARG A 673 14.26 -24.65 0.40
N LEU A 674 14.22 -25.84 1.02
CA LEU A 674 14.63 -26.02 2.42
C LEU A 674 16.10 -26.41 2.59
N LYS A 675 16.87 -26.50 1.50
CA LYS A 675 18.25 -27.00 1.45
C LYS A 675 18.39 -28.45 1.96
N ILE A 676 17.28 -29.20 1.93
CA ILE A 676 17.21 -30.64 2.17
C ILE A 676 17.44 -31.33 0.82
N PRO A 677 18.37 -32.30 0.69
CA PRO A 677 18.57 -33.02 -0.57
C PRO A 677 17.26 -33.62 -1.09
N ASP A 678 16.98 -33.49 -2.39
CA ASP A 678 15.77 -34.10 -2.97
C ASP A 678 15.81 -35.62 -2.76
N SER A 679 14.66 -36.19 -2.42
CA SER A 679 14.48 -37.63 -2.32
C SER A 679 14.17 -38.23 -3.68
N TRP A 680 14.50 -39.51 -3.88
CA TRP A 680 14.12 -40.23 -5.09
C TRP A 680 12.61 -40.15 -5.36
N ARG A 681 12.24 -39.63 -6.53
CA ARG A 681 10.87 -39.57 -7.03
C ARG A 681 10.68 -40.68 -8.04
N HIS A 682 9.69 -41.53 -7.81
CA HIS A 682 9.13 -42.39 -8.83
C HIS A 682 8.36 -41.52 -9.85
N VAL A 683 8.68 -41.74 -11.13
CA VAL A 683 8.07 -41.13 -12.31
C VAL A 683 7.46 -42.26 -13.15
N ASN A 684 6.23 -42.05 -13.62
CA ASN A 684 5.53 -42.95 -14.51
C ASN A 684 5.16 -42.19 -15.79
N LEU A 685 5.88 -42.48 -16.88
CA LEU A 685 5.65 -41.84 -18.18
C LEU A 685 4.41 -42.35 -18.92
N VAL A 686 3.76 -43.41 -18.44
CA VAL A 686 2.54 -43.97 -19.06
C VAL A 686 1.30 -43.26 -18.50
N ASP A 687 1.19 -43.18 -17.17
CA ASP A 687 0.02 -42.62 -16.48
C ASP A 687 0.13 -41.12 -16.15
N TRP A 688 1.22 -40.46 -16.60
CA TRP A 688 1.56 -39.05 -16.32
C TRP A 688 1.66 -38.72 -14.82
N GLU A 689 2.13 -39.67 -14.01
CA GLU A 689 2.30 -39.49 -12.57
C GLU A 689 3.76 -39.25 -12.17
N CYS A 690 3.98 -38.33 -11.23
CA CYS A 690 5.22 -38.26 -10.47
C CYS A 690 4.93 -38.15 -8.97
N THR A 691 5.81 -38.73 -8.15
CA THR A 691 5.75 -38.65 -6.68
C THR A 691 6.34 -37.35 -6.10
N CYS A 692 6.68 -36.36 -6.94
CA CYS A 692 6.75 -34.95 -6.52
C CYS A 692 5.38 -34.24 -6.58
N GLN A 693 4.35 -34.88 -7.15
CA GLN A 693 2.98 -34.37 -7.34
C GLN A 693 2.82 -33.10 -8.21
N ASP A 694 3.90 -32.37 -8.50
CA ASP A 694 3.89 -31.16 -9.34
C ASP A 694 3.32 -31.39 -10.74
N TRP A 695 3.55 -32.56 -11.35
CA TRP A 695 3.04 -32.85 -12.70
C TRP A 695 1.51 -32.84 -12.71
N GLN A 696 0.91 -33.47 -11.70
CA GLN A 696 -0.52 -33.58 -11.49
C GLN A 696 -1.13 -32.25 -10.99
N ASP A 697 -0.44 -31.53 -10.11
CA ASP A 697 -0.88 -30.23 -9.57
C ASP A 697 -0.85 -29.10 -10.61
N GLN A 698 0.18 -29.06 -11.45
CA GLN A 698 0.35 -28.03 -12.47
C GLN A 698 -0.34 -28.36 -13.79
N GLN A 699 -0.71 -29.64 -13.99
CA GLN A 699 -1.14 -30.19 -15.29
C GLN A 699 -0.12 -29.92 -16.41
N PHE A 700 1.17 -30.00 -16.05
CA PHE A 700 2.32 -29.64 -16.89
C PHE A 700 3.56 -30.42 -16.40
N PRO A 701 4.46 -30.92 -17.26
CA PRO A 701 5.54 -31.82 -16.85
C PRO A 701 6.46 -31.22 -15.79
N CYS A 702 6.71 -31.97 -14.72
CA CYS A 702 7.74 -31.66 -13.74
C CYS A 702 9.16 -31.98 -14.25
N LEU A 703 10.20 -31.47 -13.58
CA LEU A 703 11.61 -31.69 -13.99
C LEU A 703 12.01 -33.18 -14.01
N HIS A 704 11.43 -33.98 -13.11
CA HIS A 704 11.63 -35.43 -13.06
C HIS A 704 11.02 -36.14 -14.28
N ALA A 705 9.85 -35.66 -14.75
CA ALA A 705 9.15 -36.18 -15.93
C ALA A 705 9.87 -35.83 -17.23
N ILE A 706 10.36 -34.59 -17.38
CA ILE A 706 11.18 -34.19 -18.53
C ILE A 706 12.46 -35.03 -18.60
N HIS A 707 13.20 -35.17 -17.48
CA HIS A 707 14.41 -35.99 -17.45
C HIS A 707 14.15 -37.46 -17.85
N ALA A 708 13.08 -38.07 -17.33
CA ALA A 708 12.71 -39.43 -17.74
C ALA A 708 12.30 -39.52 -19.22
N SER A 709 11.58 -38.51 -19.73
CA SER A 709 11.16 -38.42 -21.14
C SER A 709 12.34 -38.31 -22.11
N GLU A 710 13.39 -37.57 -21.73
CA GLU A 710 14.63 -37.46 -22.51
C GLU A 710 15.32 -38.83 -22.68
N LEU A 711 15.30 -39.69 -21.66
CA LEU A 711 15.91 -41.03 -21.70
C LEU A 711 15.18 -42.00 -22.65
N GLU A 712 13.85 -41.87 -22.78
CA GLU A 712 13.06 -42.62 -23.77
C GLU A 712 12.99 -41.92 -25.15
N GLN A 713 13.63 -40.76 -25.31
CA GLN A 713 13.55 -39.91 -26.51
C GLN A 713 12.11 -39.51 -26.89
N ARG A 714 11.20 -39.44 -25.91
CA ARG A 714 9.81 -39.00 -26.11
C ARG A 714 9.75 -37.50 -26.35
N ARG A 715 8.78 -37.06 -27.17
CA ARG A 715 8.51 -35.64 -27.41
C ARG A 715 7.93 -35.00 -26.15
N ILE A 716 8.48 -33.85 -25.75
CA ILE A 716 8.04 -33.08 -24.56
C ILE A 716 6.53 -32.73 -24.66
N ASP A 717 6.04 -32.43 -25.86
CA ASP A 717 4.63 -32.19 -26.19
C ASP A 717 3.68 -33.36 -25.86
N SER A 718 4.20 -34.55 -25.52
CA SER A 718 3.40 -35.72 -25.12
C SER A 718 3.22 -35.87 -23.60
N LEU A 719 3.64 -34.86 -22.83
CA LEU A 719 3.61 -34.84 -21.36
C LEU A 719 2.57 -33.85 -20.78
N TYR A 720 1.81 -33.15 -21.62
CA TYR A 720 0.78 -32.19 -21.23
C TYR A 720 -0.29 -32.05 -22.32
N ASP A 721 -1.44 -31.47 -21.97
CA ASP A 721 -2.43 -31.06 -22.97
C ASP A 721 -1.91 -29.85 -23.76
N THR A 722 -1.46 -30.10 -24.98
CA THR A 722 -0.94 -29.07 -25.90
C THR A 722 -1.99 -28.06 -26.30
N LYS A 723 -3.29 -28.43 -26.31
CA LYS A 723 -4.39 -27.55 -26.69
C LYS A 723 -4.70 -26.57 -25.56
N GLN A 724 -4.89 -27.04 -24.32
CA GLN A 724 -5.19 -26.17 -23.17
C GLN A 724 -4.09 -25.13 -22.89
N ASN A 725 -2.83 -25.47 -23.17
CA ASN A 725 -1.69 -24.58 -22.99
C ASN A 725 -1.33 -23.77 -24.25
N SER A 726 -2.12 -23.88 -25.33
CA SER A 726 -1.87 -23.20 -26.62
C SER A 726 -2.33 -21.74 -26.65
N ILE A 727 -1.74 -20.99 -27.57
CA ILE A 727 -2.20 -19.65 -27.93
C ILE A 727 -3.59 -19.67 -28.60
N GLU A 728 -3.97 -20.76 -29.28
CA GLU A 728 -5.31 -20.92 -29.87
C GLU A 728 -6.42 -20.89 -28.80
N ASP A 729 -6.34 -21.74 -27.77
CA ASP A 729 -7.34 -21.76 -26.69
C ASP A 729 -7.27 -20.50 -25.81
N TYR A 730 -6.11 -19.88 -25.64
CA TYR A 730 -6.00 -18.56 -25.00
C TYR A 730 -6.67 -17.45 -25.83
N MET A 731 -6.56 -17.48 -27.16
CA MET A 731 -7.30 -16.55 -28.02
C MET A 731 -8.81 -16.85 -28.01
N ALA A 732 -9.22 -18.12 -27.92
CA ALA A 732 -10.62 -18.51 -27.77
C ALA A 732 -11.23 -18.05 -26.43
N CYS A 733 -10.47 -18.21 -25.33
CA CYS A 733 -10.80 -17.70 -23.99
C CYS A 733 -11.24 -16.23 -24.04
N TYR A 734 -10.44 -15.39 -24.71
CA TYR A 734 -10.71 -13.96 -24.83
C TYR A 734 -11.44 -13.57 -26.11
N ALA A 735 -12.01 -14.49 -26.88
CA ALA A 735 -12.66 -14.17 -28.16
C ALA A 735 -13.94 -13.32 -27.98
N THR A 736 -14.69 -13.52 -26.90
CA THR A 736 -15.94 -12.77 -26.66
C THR A 736 -15.63 -11.30 -26.38
N ALA A 737 -16.25 -10.38 -27.12
CA ALA A 737 -16.17 -8.95 -26.84
C ALA A 737 -17.14 -8.56 -25.71
N PHE A 738 -16.74 -7.59 -24.88
CA PHE A 738 -17.59 -7.02 -23.84
C PHE A 738 -17.72 -5.51 -24.03
N THR A 739 -18.95 -5.00 -23.94
CA THR A 739 -19.32 -3.60 -24.21
C THR A 739 -19.71 -2.91 -22.90
N PRO A 740 -18.85 -2.08 -22.29
CA PRO A 740 -19.19 -1.32 -21.10
C PRO A 740 -20.11 -0.13 -21.44
N TRP A 741 -20.88 0.34 -20.46
CA TRP A 741 -21.82 1.47 -20.63
C TRP A 741 -21.49 2.64 -19.69
N PRO A 742 -21.61 3.91 -20.09
CA PRO A 742 -21.33 5.06 -19.22
C PRO A 742 -22.40 5.28 -18.12
N VAL A 743 -21.95 5.65 -16.92
CA VAL A 743 -22.79 5.83 -15.71
C VAL A 743 -23.66 7.09 -15.70
N ASP A 744 -23.30 8.07 -16.54
CA ASP A 744 -24.00 9.35 -16.66
C ASP A 744 -25.05 9.38 -17.77
N ALA A 745 -25.30 8.23 -18.42
CA ALA A 745 -26.35 8.10 -19.44
C ALA A 745 -27.74 8.45 -18.86
N SER A 746 -28.46 9.33 -19.57
CA SER A 746 -29.83 9.74 -19.22
C SER A 746 -30.87 8.63 -19.41
N SER A 747 -30.50 7.52 -20.05
CA SER A 747 -31.34 6.33 -20.23
C SER A 747 -31.43 5.43 -19.00
N ILE A 748 -30.59 5.63 -17.97
CA ILE A 748 -30.57 4.77 -16.77
C ILE A 748 -31.82 5.05 -15.93
N THR A 749 -32.67 4.04 -15.76
CA THR A 749 -33.87 4.11 -14.94
C THR A 749 -33.53 4.26 -13.45
N LEU A 750 -34.42 4.92 -12.71
CA LEU A 750 -34.27 5.25 -11.29
C LEU A 750 -35.33 4.52 -10.47
N ASP A 751 -34.93 3.53 -9.65
CA ASP A 751 -35.83 2.97 -8.64
C ASP A 751 -35.88 3.90 -7.42
N THR A 752 -36.85 4.81 -7.42
CA THR A 752 -37.08 5.74 -6.31
C THR A 752 -37.67 5.07 -5.07
N SER A 753 -38.14 3.82 -5.16
CA SER A 753 -38.59 3.03 -4.00
C SER A 753 -37.43 2.39 -3.23
N LEU A 754 -36.27 2.23 -3.89
CA LEU A 754 -35.08 1.64 -3.29
C LEU A 754 -34.47 2.60 -2.25
N ARG A 755 -34.40 2.12 -1.01
CA ARG A 755 -33.75 2.75 0.14
C ARG A 755 -32.36 2.18 0.31
N THR A 756 -31.36 3.02 0.50
CA THR A 756 -30.03 2.56 0.94
C THR A 756 -30.05 2.18 2.42
N PRO A 757 -29.07 1.41 2.94
CA PRO A 757 -28.92 1.22 4.38
C PRO A 757 -28.96 2.55 5.15
N LEU A 758 -28.33 3.60 4.63
CA LEU A 758 -28.32 4.95 5.20
C LEU A 758 -29.73 5.54 5.40
N ASP A 759 -30.67 5.26 4.48
CA ASP A 759 -32.03 5.78 4.55
C ASP A 759 -32.85 5.17 5.70
N LEU A 760 -32.40 4.05 6.26
CA LEU A 760 -32.97 3.46 7.47
C LEU A 760 -32.45 4.18 8.73
N PHE A 761 -31.16 4.53 8.78
CA PHE A 761 -30.54 5.20 9.93
C PHE A 761 -30.81 6.72 9.98
N TYR A 762 -30.96 7.38 8.83
CA TYR A 762 -31.18 8.83 8.73
C TYR A 762 -32.66 9.25 8.61
N SER A 763 -33.59 8.39 9.05
CA SER A 763 -35.04 8.63 8.99
C SER A 763 -35.44 10.02 9.54
N GLU A 764 -36.17 10.80 8.73
CA GLU A 764 -36.69 12.11 9.13
C GLU A 764 -38.15 11.98 9.58
N ASP A 765 -38.41 12.28 10.86
CA ASP A 765 -39.78 12.48 11.35
C ASP A 765 -40.46 13.61 10.55
N VAL A 766 -41.78 13.47 10.31
CA VAL A 766 -42.64 14.32 9.44
C VAL A 766 -42.62 15.84 9.79
N THR A 767 -41.95 16.23 10.87
CA THR A 767 -41.76 17.62 11.32
C THR A 767 -40.40 18.23 10.95
N GLY A 768 -39.53 17.51 10.21
CA GLY A 768 -38.22 18.00 9.79
C GLY A 768 -37.20 18.19 10.93
N ARG A 769 -37.43 17.55 12.09
CA ARG A 769 -36.55 17.61 13.26
C ARG A 769 -36.05 16.21 13.62
N ARG A 770 -34.78 15.94 13.32
CA ARG A 770 -34.08 14.72 13.77
C ARG A 770 -34.05 14.67 15.30
N LYS A 771 -34.34 13.51 15.88
CA LYS A 771 -34.12 13.26 17.32
C LYS A 771 -32.63 13.37 17.63
N PRO A 772 -32.20 14.14 18.65
CA PRO A 772 -30.82 14.09 19.12
C PRO A 772 -30.49 12.69 19.62
N GLY A 773 -29.31 12.16 19.28
CA GLY A 773 -28.79 10.94 19.90
C GLY A 773 -28.68 11.10 21.42
N PRO A 774 -28.69 9.99 22.18
CA PRO A 774 -28.64 10.03 23.64
C PRO A 774 -27.39 10.80 24.09
N ARG A 775 -27.59 11.91 24.81
CA ARG A 775 -26.46 12.74 25.27
C ARG A 775 -25.47 11.88 26.06
N PRO A 776 -24.16 11.87 25.71
CA PRO A 776 -23.17 11.16 26.50
C PRO A 776 -23.21 11.70 27.93
N LYS A 777 -23.48 10.81 28.90
CA LYS A 777 -23.54 11.16 30.31
C LYS A 777 -22.18 11.72 30.72
N ARG A 778 -22.08 13.03 30.95
CA ARG A 778 -20.89 13.64 31.55
C ARG A 778 -20.63 12.91 32.86
N LYS A 779 -19.51 12.18 32.95
CA LYS A 779 -19.00 11.72 34.23
C LYS A 779 -18.74 12.96 35.08
N HIS A 780 -19.59 13.22 36.06
CA HIS A 780 -19.27 14.15 37.12
C HIS A 780 -18.03 13.61 37.80
N LYS A 781 -16.95 14.38 37.78
CA LYS A 781 -15.76 14.03 38.56
C LYS A 781 -16.02 14.56 39.97
N GLU A 782 -16.61 13.73 40.80
CA GLU A 782 -16.74 14.02 42.22
C GLU A 782 -15.33 14.25 42.78
N THR A 783 -15.14 15.42 43.39
CA THR A 783 -13.93 15.72 44.15
C THR A 783 -14.06 15.08 45.51
N GLU A 784 -13.55 13.86 45.66
CA GLU A 784 -13.24 13.32 46.97
C GLU A 784 -12.29 14.28 47.69
N VAL A 785 -12.77 14.85 48.80
CA VAL A 785 -11.97 15.64 49.75
C VAL A 785 -11.75 14.75 50.96
N LEU A 786 -10.53 14.22 51.08
CA LEU A 786 -10.07 13.38 52.20
C LEU A 786 -8.53 13.46 52.28
N PRO A 787 -7.96 13.45 53.49
CA PRO A 787 -8.30 14.31 54.62
C PRO A 787 -7.15 15.27 55.00
#